data_AF-R6XRQ8-F1
#
_entry.id   AF-R6XRQ8-F1
#
_cell.length_a   1.000
_cell.length_b   1.000
_cell.length_c   1.000
_cell.angle_alpha   90.00
_cell.angle_beta   90.00
_cell.angle_gamma   90.00
#
_symmetry.space_group_name_H-M   'P 1'
#
loop_
_entity.id
_entity.type
_entity.pdbx_description
1 polymer ?
#
loop_
_entity_poly.entity_id
_entity_poly.type
_entity_poly.pdbx_seq_one_letter_code
_entity_poly.pdbx_strand_id
1 'polypeptide(L)'
;MRKNIISLFVLAICLLSTVGSIAKQKQMKLRVLYLGGQVDWTHGEFGSEDHYKTQEDYQKAQIERMNAFGDLLRTYFTTVKTMPASEWKPELSNGYDVTIFDGTPPVLKETAKEYVFNGKASTMKIKHYLPEDFACPSITIASIGNKIGQPYGCKNDWLCLCLDANAHGMNLQHPIFKGPFKTHLTLKKQPTPADAMHYGYFQDWNVPDSVMMWEVNTKGYMTTKGFNIGMVSRPWGYMDSPDCEAISSGVCAKTIDAVALGRHANFFTWGFVGSPLYMTNEAKVVFANVVAYMSKYRGTPLVRKYIDRIATREYIKEVKYCCTRKYVEERAISDKAFYEELLKIGKEARAKKAKGEQLTNQEKMYVDYTENDIPKPKNYAETMQENHPELYAQFGDDEAKYLAYYDENAPYFYGGQGSYNLFIDTDAKTWQIPNNDKRLIEKAISCLETNTEVERANRILERYTLCDFKTPAEWRKWYNTYKDKMFFTESGGWHFMVNDKNAPGNDYTVAKKREAKENSANNFMNQAEVNHDNPLAINAHIEKLDWGGFDIVFDLKLMDGYHVYRTVDESDPYIPMKITFSLPEGAVLGDAYYPVTKPFVKDGTTIYEGKTTIRQNVKLQALPATIKCNIECQCCDANVCMPPYSKDFTLEVK
;
A
#
# COMPACT_ATOMS: atom_id res chain seq x y z
N MET A 1 19.77 -59.83 -59.30
CA MET A 1 19.39 -58.40 -59.38
C MET A 1 17.89 -58.10 -59.31
N ARG A 2 17.01 -59.00 -58.82
CA ARG A 2 15.55 -58.71 -58.69
C ARG A 2 14.96 -58.82 -57.27
N LYS A 3 15.74 -59.23 -56.26
CA LYS A 3 15.27 -59.33 -54.86
C LYS A 3 15.63 -58.13 -53.97
N ASN A 4 16.55 -57.26 -54.39
CA ASN A 4 16.99 -56.13 -53.56
C ASN A 4 16.34 -54.78 -53.90
N ILE A 5 15.45 -54.72 -54.89
CA ILE A 5 14.75 -53.47 -55.27
C ILE A 5 13.36 -53.38 -54.61
N ILE A 6 12.73 -54.51 -54.29
CA ILE A 6 11.39 -54.52 -53.67
C ILE A 6 11.47 -54.19 -52.17
N SER A 7 12.53 -54.58 -51.46
CA SER A 7 12.73 -54.21 -50.05
C SER A 7 13.07 -52.73 -49.83
N LEU A 8 13.65 -52.02 -50.82
CA LEU A 8 13.90 -50.58 -50.70
C LEU A 8 12.64 -49.74 -50.95
N PHE A 9 11.71 -50.21 -51.78
CA PHE A 9 10.45 -49.48 -52.06
C PHE A 9 9.41 -49.63 -50.94
N VAL A 10 9.38 -50.76 -50.22
CA VAL A 10 8.46 -50.95 -49.08
C VAL A 10 8.97 -50.22 -47.83
N LEU A 11 10.28 -50.09 -47.64
CA LEU A 11 10.83 -49.29 -46.53
C LEU A 11 10.64 -47.78 -46.74
N ALA A 12 10.66 -47.31 -47.98
CA ALA A 12 10.44 -45.89 -48.30
C ALA A 12 8.96 -45.46 -48.13
N ILE A 13 8.00 -46.37 -48.36
CA ILE A 13 6.56 -46.07 -48.19
C ILE A 13 6.13 -46.18 -46.72
N CYS A 14 6.76 -47.02 -45.91
CA CYS A 14 6.51 -47.07 -44.46
C CYS A 14 7.21 -45.94 -43.67
N LEU A 15 8.22 -45.28 -44.24
CA LEU A 15 8.85 -44.07 -43.64
C LEU A 15 8.13 -42.76 -44.01
N LEU A 16 7.14 -42.80 -44.91
CA LEU A 16 6.32 -41.64 -45.29
C LEU A 16 4.92 -41.62 -44.65
N SER A 17 4.54 -42.65 -43.87
CA SER A 17 3.24 -42.74 -43.20
C SER A 17 3.25 -42.48 -41.70
N THR A 18 4.39 -42.07 -41.12
CA THR A 18 4.46 -41.59 -39.72
C THR A 18 4.94 -40.15 -39.65
N VAL A 19 4.53 -39.28 -40.57
CA VAL A 19 4.28 -37.90 -40.20
C VAL A 19 2.91 -37.92 -39.52
N GLY A 20 2.90 -38.28 -38.24
CA GLY A 20 1.72 -38.07 -37.41
C GLY A 20 1.31 -36.62 -37.63
N SER A 21 0.13 -36.43 -38.23
CA SER A 21 -0.43 -35.11 -38.38
C SER A 21 -0.55 -34.54 -36.97
N ILE A 22 0.39 -33.69 -36.57
CA ILE A 22 0.27 -32.92 -35.33
C ILE A 22 -1.01 -32.14 -35.53
N ALA A 23 -2.10 -32.57 -34.90
CA ALA A 23 -3.37 -31.90 -35.00
C ALA A 23 -3.12 -30.45 -34.57
N LYS A 24 -3.16 -29.53 -35.55
CA LYS A 24 -2.89 -28.12 -35.30
C LYS A 24 -3.86 -27.66 -34.22
N GLN A 25 -3.34 -27.12 -33.11
CA GLN A 25 -4.17 -26.62 -32.03
C GLN A 25 -5.23 -25.67 -32.62
N LYS A 26 -6.51 -25.97 -32.39
CA LYS A 26 -7.60 -25.12 -32.89
C LYS A 26 -7.51 -23.78 -32.19
N GLN A 27 -7.26 -22.72 -32.96
CA GLN A 27 -7.21 -21.36 -32.44
C GLN A 27 -8.59 -20.90 -32.00
N MET A 28 -8.63 -20.18 -30.88
CA MET A 28 -9.79 -19.46 -30.39
C MET A 28 -9.87 -18.09 -31.06
N LYS A 29 -11.08 -17.68 -31.43
CA LYS A 29 -11.35 -16.36 -32.04
C LYS A 29 -11.25 -15.26 -30.97
N LEU A 30 -10.03 -14.80 -30.71
CA LEU A 30 -9.74 -13.66 -29.84
C LEU A 30 -8.65 -12.80 -30.48
N ARG A 31 -8.71 -11.51 -30.19
CA ARG A 31 -7.71 -10.50 -30.52
C ARG A 31 -6.89 -10.19 -29.28
N VAL A 32 -5.60 -10.52 -29.31
CA VAL A 32 -4.68 -10.32 -28.19
C VAL A 32 -3.65 -9.27 -28.56
N LEU A 33 -3.48 -8.28 -27.68
CA LEU A 33 -2.39 -7.31 -27.77
C LEU A 33 -1.34 -7.68 -26.71
N TYR A 34 -0.12 -7.98 -27.15
CA TYR A 34 1.00 -8.24 -26.27
C TYR A 34 2.00 -7.06 -26.34
N LEU A 35 2.35 -6.52 -25.17
CA LEU A 35 3.22 -5.37 -25.00
C LEU A 35 4.52 -5.80 -24.33
N GLY A 36 5.58 -5.96 -25.12
CA GLY A 36 6.89 -6.43 -24.64
C GLY A 36 7.78 -5.33 -24.08
N GLY A 37 8.77 -5.71 -23.26
CA GLY A 37 9.77 -4.77 -22.74
C GLY A 37 10.62 -5.31 -21.58
N GLN A 38 10.23 -6.41 -20.94
CA GLN A 38 11.05 -7.12 -19.97
C GLN A 38 12.05 -8.07 -20.66
N VAL A 39 12.91 -8.67 -19.84
CA VAL A 39 13.87 -9.72 -20.21
C VAL A 39 13.85 -10.85 -19.16
N ASP A 40 14.40 -12.01 -19.49
CA ASP A 40 14.48 -13.15 -18.55
C ASP A 40 15.65 -13.07 -17.55
N TRP A 41 16.66 -12.24 -17.83
CA TRP A 41 17.87 -12.11 -17.02
C TRP A 41 18.06 -10.68 -16.51
N THR A 42 18.72 -10.53 -15.36
CA THR A 42 18.98 -9.24 -14.72
C THR A 42 19.82 -8.33 -15.61
N HIS A 43 19.47 -7.06 -15.66
CA HIS A 43 20.19 -5.97 -16.32
C HIS A 43 20.63 -4.92 -15.29
N GLY A 44 21.28 -5.38 -14.21
CA GLY A 44 21.82 -4.52 -13.16
C GLY A 44 20.79 -3.87 -12.25
N GLU A 45 19.51 -4.22 -12.37
CA GLU A 45 18.46 -3.63 -11.54
C GLU A 45 18.73 -3.93 -10.06
N PHE A 46 18.48 -2.93 -9.21
CA PHE A 46 18.64 -3.03 -7.75
C PHE A 46 20.06 -3.47 -7.31
N GLY A 47 21.08 -3.19 -8.12
CA GLY A 47 22.47 -3.52 -7.80
C GLY A 47 22.84 -4.98 -8.08
N SER A 48 22.02 -5.71 -8.83
CA SER A 48 22.36 -7.04 -9.35
C SER A 48 23.53 -6.98 -10.34
N GLU A 49 24.17 -8.11 -10.58
CA GLU A 49 25.13 -8.23 -11.68
C GLU A 49 24.38 -8.13 -13.01
N ASP A 50 24.90 -7.29 -13.92
CA ASP A 50 24.35 -7.19 -15.27
C ASP A 50 24.71 -8.44 -16.08
N HIS A 51 23.69 -9.14 -16.58
CA HIS A 51 23.87 -10.30 -17.42
C HIS A 51 24.36 -9.92 -18.83
N TYR A 52 24.03 -8.71 -19.29
CA TYR A 52 24.29 -8.27 -20.64
C TYR A 52 25.59 -7.49 -20.73
N LYS A 53 26.42 -7.84 -21.71
CA LYS A 53 27.70 -7.14 -21.95
C LYS A 53 27.52 -5.83 -22.69
N THR A 54 26.44 -5.71 -23.47
CA THR A 54 26.15 -4.56 -24.31
C THR A 54 24.65 -4.23 -24.30
N GLN A 55 24.32 -2.98 -24.59
CA GLN A 55 22.94 -2.54 -24.76
C GLN A 55 22.23 -3.29 -25.91
N GLU A 56 22.98 -3.67 -26.96
CA GLU A 56 22.45 -4.43 -28.09
C GLU A 56 22.04 -5.85 -27.68
N ASP A 57 22.81 -6.51 -26.79
CA ASP A 57 22.46 -7.84 -26.28
C ASP A 57 21.19 -7.79 -25.43
N TYR A 58 21.04 -6.75 -24.61
CA TYR A 58 19.81 -6.50 -23.86
C TYR A 58 18.61 -6.30 -24.79
N GLN A 59 18.74 -5.47 -25.83
CA GLN A 59 17.67 -5.25 -26.81
C GLN A 59 17.31 -6.52 -27.59
N LYS A 60 18.31 -7.35 -27.96
CA LYS A 60 18.07 -8.66 -28.58
C LYS A 60 17.26 -9.57 -27.66
N ALA A 61 17.59 -9.61 -26.37
CA ALA A 61 16.85 -10.41 -25.39
C ALA A 61 15.40 -9.93 -25.22
N GLN A 62 15.14 -8.61 -25.24
CA GLN A 62 13.78 -8.06 -25.24
C GLN A 62 12.98 -8.53 -26.47
N ILE A 63 13.61 -8.49 -27.65
CA ILE A 63 12.99 -8.93 -28.92
C ILE A 63 12.73 -10.43 -28.89
N GLU A 64 13.69 -11.24 -28.43
CA GLU A 64 13.56 -12.70 -28.34
C GLU A 64 12.40 -13.09 -27.43
N ARG A 65 12.30 -12.47 -26.24
CA ARG A 65 11.18 -12.67 -25.32
C ARG A 65 9.84 -12.26 -25.94
N MET A 66 9.77 -11.10 -26.58
CA MET A 66 8.55 -10.63 -27.25
C MET A 66 8.11 -11.59 -28.36
N ASN A 67 9.05 -12.11 -29.15
CA ASN A 67 8.78 -13.09 -30.20
C ASN A 67 8.28 -14.41 -29.59
N ALA A 68 8.92 -14.91 -28.52
CA ALA A 68 8.52 -16.14 -27.84
C ALA A 68 7.08 -16.09 -27.33
N PHE A 69 6.65 -14.97 -26.72
CA PHE A 69 5.25 -14.75 -26.36
C PHE A 69 4.34 -14.61 -27.57
N GLY A 70 4.75 -13.88 -28.60
CA GLY A 70 4.00 -13.77 -29.86
C GLY A 70 3.70 -15.13 -30.47
N ASP A 71 4.70 -16.00 -30.56
CA ASP A 71 4.58 -17.33 -31.15
C ASP A 71 3.73 -18.27 -30.31
N LEU A 72 3.88 -18.22 -28.98
CA LEU A 72 2.99 -18.91 -28.06
C LEU A 72 1.54 -18.50 -28.30
N LEU A 73 1.25 -17.20 -28.29
CA LEU A 73 -0.12 -16.68 -28.44
C LEU A 73 -0.71 -17.01 -29.81
N ARG A 74 0.07 -16.92 -30.90
CA ARG A 74 -0.37 -17.28 -32.26
C ARG A 74 -0.67 -18.78 -32.39
N THR A 75 -0.18 -19.62 -31.49
CA THR A 75 -0.58 -21.03 -31.45
C THR A 75 -2.05 -21.18 -31.03
N TYR A 76 -2.54 -20.29 -30.17
CA TYR A 76 -3.85 -20.42 -29.52
C TYR A 76 -4.91 -19.43 -29.99
N PHE A 77 -4.54 -18.30 -30.61
CA PHE A 77 -5.47 -17.22 -30.94
C PHE A 77 -5.38 -16.78 -32.41
N THR A 78 -6.51 -16.40 -32.98
CA THR A 78 -6.60 -16.02 -34.40
C THR A 78 -5.93 -14.69 -34.72
N THR A 79 -5.88 -13.76 -33.77
CA THR A 79 -5.32 -12.42 -33.99
C THR A 79 -4.43 -12.03 -32.83
N VAL A 80 -3.14 -11.85 -33.12
CA VAL A 80 -2.14 -11.47 -32.12
C VAL A 80 -1.31 -10.32 -32.68
N LYS A 81 -1.32 -9.18 -31.98
CA LYS A 81 -0.38 -8.08 -32.23
C LYS A 81 0.65 -8.05 -31.10
N THR A 82 1.92 -7.97 -31.47
CA THR A 82 3.04 -7.73 -30.56
C THR A 82 3.62 -6.36 -30.85
N MET A 83 3.99 -5.60 -29.80
CA MET A 83 4.73 -4.34 -29.95
C MET A 83 5.47 -3.99 -28.65
N PRO A 84 6.47 -3.09 -28.70
CA PRO A 84 7.07 -2.54 -27.50
C PRO A 84 6.04 -1.78 -26.66
N ALA A 85 6.05 -2.00 -25.34
CA ALA A 85 5.17 -1.28 -24.42
C ALA A 85 5.41 0.23 -24.45
N SER A 86 6.64 0.68 -24.71
CA SER A 86 7.03 2.09 -24.84
C SER A 86 6.34 2.82 -26.00
N GLU A 87 5.78 2.11 -26.97
CA GLU A 87 5.06 2.68 -28.11
C GLU A 87 3.53 2.60 -27.94
N TRP A 88 3.07 2.02 -26.83
CA TRP A 88 1.65 1.81 -26.59
C TRP A 88 0.92 3.10 -26.23
N LYS A 89 -0.34 3.17 -26.68
CA LYS A 89 -1.32 4.18 -26.27
C LYS A 89 -2.57 3.48 -25.72
N PRO A 90 -3.22 4.01 -24.68
CA PRO A 90 -4.39 3.39 -24.05
C PRO A 90 -5.48 2.95 -25.03
N GLU A 91 -5.80 3.78 -26.01
CA GLU A 91 -6.91 3.58 -26.96
C GLU A 91 -6.70 2.35 -27.84
N LEU A 92 -5.45 1.92 -28.05
CA LEU A 92 -5.15 0.71 -28.82
C LEU A 92 -5.82 -0.52 -28.20
N SER A 93 -5.89 -0.59 -26.87
CA SER A 93 -6.47 -1.73 -26.14
C SER A 93 -7.97 -1.90 -26.37
N ASN A 94 -8.66 -0.87 -26.89
CA ASN A 94 -10.08 -0.96 -27.26
C ASN A 94 -10.31 -1.89 -28.47
N GLY A 95 -9.30 -2.04 -29.33
CA GLY A 95 -9.33 -2.92 -30.50
C GLY A 95 -9.06 -4.39 -30.22
N TYR A 96 -8.78 -4.76 -28.96
CA TYR A 96 -8.40 -6.12 -28.55
C TYR A 96 -9.29 -6.63 -27.44
N ASP A 97 -9.39 -7.94 -27.30
CA ASP A 97 -10.20 -8.56 -26.26
C ASP A 97 -9.42 -8.68 -24.94
N VAL A 98 -8.08 -8.80 -25.03
CA VAL A 98 -7.15 -8.80 -23.89
C VAL A 98 -5.86 -8.07 -24.25
N THR A 99 -5.35 -7.25 -23.33
CA THR A 99 -4.00 -6.66 -23.39
C THR A 99 -3.08 -7.33 -22.37
N ILE A 100 -1.88 -7.72 -22.78
CA ILE A 100 -0.86 -8.32 -21.92
C ILE A 100 0.29 -7.33 -21.77
N PHE A 101 0.56 -6.91 -20.54
CA PHE A 101 1.66 -6.02 -20.17
C PHE A 101 2.85 -6.84 -19.66
N ASP A 102 3.88 -6.93 -20.49
CA ASP A 102 5.19 -7.51 -20.20
C ASP A 102 6.31 -6.49 -20.43
N GLY A 103 5.98 -5.21 -20.31
CA GLY A 103 6.85 -4.05 -20.48
C GLY A 103 6.19 -2.81 -19.90
N THR A 104 6.97 -1.75 -19.67
CA THR A 104 6.47 -0.52 -19.07
C THR A 104 5.92 0.44 -20.13
N PRO A 105 4.65 0.87 -20.06
CA PRO A 105 4.10 1.88 -20.96
C PRO A 105 4.70 3.29 -20.76
N PRO A 106 4.45 4.25 -21.67
CA PRO A 106 4.74 5.66 -21.42
C PRO A 106 4.00 6.20 -20.20
N VAL A 107 4.62 7.17 -19.52
CA VAL A 107 3.99 7.91 -18.42
C VAL A 107 2.91 8.82 -19.01
N LEU A 108 1.67 8.70 -18.53
CA LEU A 108 0.56 9.57 -18.90
C LEU A 108 0.46 10.79 -17.99
N LYS A 109 0.73 10.60 -16.69
CA LYS A 109 0.65 11.64 -15.67
C LYS A 109 1.67 11.36 -14.57
N GLU A 110 2.23 12.41 -14.00
CA GLU A 110 3.06 12.35 -12.79
C GLU A 110 2.37 13.17 -11.70
N THR A 111 2.29 12.62 -10.49
CA THR A 111 1.78 13.31 -9.29
C THR A 111 2.84 13.28 -8.21
N ALA A 112 2.90 14.30 -7.37
CA ALA A 112 3.78 14.36 -6.22
C ALA A 112 3.00 14.07 -4.93
N LYS A 113 3.56 13.26 -4.04
CA LYS A 113 3.10 13.10 -2.66
C LYS A 113 4.22 13.53 -1.72
N GLU A 114 3.96 14.54 -0.90
CA GLU A 114 4.84 14.90 0.19
C GLU A 114 4.71 13.87 1.31
N TYR A 115 5.85 13.51 1.89
CA TYR A 115 5.90 12.72 3.11
C TYR A 115 7.00 13.26 4.00
N VAL A 116 6.77 13.20 5.31
CA VAL A 116 7.77 13.59 6.31
C VAL A 116 8.29 12.29 6.93
N PHE A 117 9.59 12.05 6.80
CA PHE A 117 10.26 10.93 7.47
C PHE A 117 11.35 11.49 8.37
N ASN A 118 11.30 11.18 9.66
CA ASN A 118 12.20 11.72 10.70
C ASN A 118 12.33 13.25 10.65
N GLY A 119 11.21 13.97 10.53
CA GLY A 119 11.18 15.43 10.47
C GLY A 119 11.67 16.03 9.14
N LYS A 120 12.14 15.21 8.18
CA LYS A 120 12.55 15.66 6.86
C LYS A 120 11.41 15.49 5.86
N ALA A 121 10.92 16.60 5.33
CA ALA A 121 10.01 16.59 4.20
C ALA A 121 10.72 16.05 2.96
N SER A 122 10.07 15.14 2.25
CA SER A 122 10.52 14.54 1.00
C SER A 122 9.34 14.41 0.05
N THR A 123 9.60 14.53 -1.25
CA THR A 123 8.57 14.41 -2.28
C THR A 123 8.74 13.12 -3.04
N MET A 124 7.74 12.25 -3.00
CA MET A 124 7.67 11.05 -3.83
C MET A 124 6.91 11.36 -5.12
N LYS A 125 7.58 11.18 -6.27
CA LYS A 125 6.94 11.25 -7.59
C LYS A 125 6.29 9.90 -7.94
N ILE A 126 4.99 9.92 -8.14
CA ILE A 126 4.17 8.77 -8.54
C ILE A 126 3.83 8.93 -10.03
N LYS A 127 4.19 7.92 -10.82
CA LYS A 127 3.94 7.86 -12.27
C LYS A 127 2.70 7.03 -12.55
N HIS A 128 1.82 7.55 -13.40
CA HIS A 128 0.58 6.89 -13.84
C HIS A 128 0.72 6.50 -15.31
N TYR A 129 0.39 5.24 -15.61
CA TYR A 129 0.56 4.64 -16.95
C TYR A 129 -0.76 4.32 -17.64
N LEU A 130 -1.88 4.37 -16.89
CA LEU A 130 -3.22 4.04 -17.35
C LEU A 130 -4.15 5.24 -17.07
N PRO A 131 -5.11 5.54 -17.97
CA PRO A 131 -6.16 6.50 -17.66
C PRO A 131 -7.05 5.96 -16.54
N GLU A 132 -7.66 6.84 -15.72
CA GLU A 132 -8.42 6.43 -14.54
C GLU A 132 -9.59 5.48 -14.88
N ASP A 133 -10.21 5.64 -16.05
CA ASP A 133 -11.34 4.85 -16.56
C ASP A 133 -10.94 3.62 -17.39
N PHE A 134 -9.67 3.21 -17.38
CA PHE A 134 -9.18 2.08 -18.18
C PHE A 134 -9.91 0.75 -17.89
N ALA A 135 -10.76 0.31 -18.81
CA ALA A 135 -11.68 -0.81 -18.61
C ALA A 135 -11.31 -2.11 -19.38
N CYS A 136 -10.16 -2.14 -20.07
CA CYS A 136 -9.78 -3.29 -20.89
C CYS A 136 -9.29 -4.46 -20.03
N PRO A 137 -9.63 -5.72 -20.36
CA PRO A 137 -9.04 -6.88 -19.72
C PRO A 137 -7.52 -6.90 -19.89
N SER A 138 -6.82 -7.08 -18.77
CA SER A 138 -5.39 -6.90 -18.67
C SER A 138 -4.73 -8.04 -17.94
N ILE A 139 -3.61 -8.53 -18.47
CA ILE A 139 -2.72 -9.48 -17.80
C ILE A 139 -1.39 -8.78 -17.60
N THR A 140 -0.87 -8.77 -16.38
CA THR A 140 0.46 -8.23 -16.07
C THR A 140 1.41 -9.35 -15.72
N ILE A 141 2.66 -9.27 -16.18
CA ILE A 141 3.69 -10.27 -15.90
C ILE A 141 4.70 -9.75 -14.86
N ALA A 142 4.86 -10.49 -13.77
CA ALA A 142 5.80 -10.19 -12.68
C ALA A 142 5.71 -8.74 -12.17
N SER A 143 6.84 -8.04 -12.10
CA SER A 143 6.98 -6.70 -11.52
C SER A 143 6.11 -5.62 -12.19
N ILE A 144 5.68 -5.85 -13.44
CA ILE A 144 4.79 -4.94 -14.16
C ILE A 144 3.43 -4.82 -13.46
N GLY A 145 2.98 -5.88 -12.77
CA GLY A 145 1.76 -5.86 -11.96
C GLY A 145 1.75 -4.71 -10.96
N ASN A 146 2.83 -4.55 -10.19
CA ASN A 146 2.97 -3.42 -9.29
C ASN A 146 3.19 -2.10 -10.06
N LYS A 147 4.08 -2.10 -11.05
CA LYS A 147 4.53 -0.88 -11.74
C LYS A 147 3.36 -0.08 -12.32
N ILE A 148 2.40 -0.76 -12.96
CA ILE A 148 1.22 -0.12 -13.54
C ILE A 148 -0.02 -0.26 -12.64
N GLY A 149 -0.12 -1.33 -11.85
CA GLY A 149 -1.29 -1.64 -11.03
C GLY A 149 -1.37 -0.84 -9.74
N GLN A 150 -0.27 -0.62 -9.02
CA GLN A 150 -0.28 0.13 -7.75
C GLN A 150 -0.78 1.57 -7.91
N PRO A 151 -0.24 2.42 -8.83
CA PRO A 151 -0.78 3.78 -9.00
C PRO A 151 -2.23 3.78 -9.51
N TYR A 152 -2.64 2.71 -10.19
CA TYR A 152 -4.02 2.49 -10.62
C TYR A 152 -4.93 1.98 -9.48
N GLY A 153 -4.39 1.59 -8.32
CA GLY A 153 -5.17 1.05 -7.19
C GLY A 153 -5.57 -0.42 -7.36
N CYS A 154 -4.82 -1.21 -8.14
CA CYS A 154 -5.02 -2.64 -8.21
C CYS A 154 -4.44 -3.34 -6.98
N LYS A 155 -5.16 -4.31 -6.41
CA LYS A 155 -4.67 -5.23 -5.36
C LYS A 155 -3.58 -6.21 -5.81
N ASN A 156 -3.26 -6.27 -7.11
CA ASN A 156 -2.07 -6.96 -7.63
C ASN A 156 -0.82 -6.12 -7.33
N ASP A 157 -0.63 -5.81 -6.07
CA ASP A 157 0.36 -4.88 -5.54
C ASP A 157 1.69 -5.58 -5.28
N TRP A 158 2.68 -4.79 -4.85
CA TRP A 158 3.95 -5.31 -4.42
C TRP A 158 3.87 -5.80 -2.98
N LEU A 159 3.72 -7.10 -2.77
CA LEU A 159 4.18 -7.69 -1.51
C LEU A 159 5.70 -7.85 -1.56
N CYS A 160 6.20 -8.57 -2.58
CA CYS A 160 7.63 -8.83 -2.72
C CYS A 160 8.02 -9.34 -4.12
N LEU A 161 9.23 -8.96 -4.57
CA LEU A 161 9.94 -9.67 -5.64
C LEU A 161 10.74 -10.83 -5.04
N CYS A 162 10.09 -11.98 -4.87
CA CYS A 162 10.73 -13.19 -4.37
C CYS A 162 10.09 -14.47 -4.92
N LEU A 163 9.24 -14.38 -5.96
CA LEU A 163 8.59 -15.56 -6.52
C LEU A 163 9.58 -16.33 -7.38
N ASP A 164 9.79 -17.60 -7.05
CA ASP A 164 10.61 -18.54 -7.80
C ASP A 164 9.77 -19.36 -8.79
N ALA A 165 10.30 -20.48 -9.29
CA ALA A 165 9.76 -21.16 -10.48
C ALA A 165 8.50 -22.01 -10.27
N ASN A 166 8.13 -22.28 -9.01
CA ASN A 166 7.08 -23.24 -8.67
C ASN A 166 5.86 -22.57 -8.03
N ALA A 167 4.68 -22.96 -8.50
CA ALA A 167 3.40 -22.63 -7.88
C ALA A 167 3.02 -23.65 -6.82
N HIS A 168 2.31 -23.22 -5.77
CA HIS A 168 1.63 -24.10 -4.81
C HIS A 168 0.31 -23.46 -4.36
N GLY A 169 -0.50 -24.21 -3.60
CA GLY A 169 -1.79 -23.70 -3.12
C GLY A 169 -2.77 -23.37 -4.25
N MET A 170 -2.66 -24.02 -5.41
CA MET A 170 -3.52 -23.75 -6.56
C MET A 170 -4.96 -24.19 -6.29
N ASN A 171 -5.92 -23.33 -6.65
CA ASN A 171 -7.31 -23.73 -6.88
C ASN A 171 -7.41 -24.45 -8.23
N LEU A 172 -7.12 -25.76 -8.26
CA LEU A 172 -7.17 -26.59 -9.48
C LEU A 172 -8.57 -26.68 -10.11
N GLN A 173 -9.62 -26.26 -9.38
CA GLN A 173 -10.97 -26.18 -9.93
C GLN A 173 -11.20 -24.92 -10.77
N HIS A 174 -10.31 -23.94 -10.69
CA HIS A 174 -10.40 -22.68 -11.43
C HIS A 174 -10.37 -22.94 -12.95
N PRO A 175 -11.15 -22.18 -13.76
CA PRO A 175 -11.26 -22.43 -15.20
C PRO A 175 -9.92 -22.47 -15.95
N ILE A 176 -8.92 -21.69 -15.53
CA ILE A 176 -7.61 -21.63 -16.23
C ILE A 176 -6.87 -22.97 -16.27
N PHE A 177 -7.13 -23.87 -15.32
CA PHE A 177 -6.54 -25.20 -15.28
C PHE A 177 -7.36 -26.25 -16.04
N LYS A 178 -8.59 -25.92 -16.44
CA LYS A 178 -9.55 -26.86 -17.05
C LYS A 178 -9.72 -26.67 -18.56
N GLY A 179 -9.51 -25.45 -19.05
CA GLY A 179 -9.68 -25.11 -20.45
C GLY A 179 -9.74 -23.59 -20.71
N PRO A 180 -9.99 -23.18 -21.95
CA PRO A 180 -10.46 -23.99 -23.07
C PRO A 180 -9.44 -24.94 -23.70
N PHE A 181 -8.14 -24.72 -23.49
CA PHE A 181 -7.07 -25.58 -23.98
C PHE A 181 -6.70 -26.61 -22.91
N LYS A 182 -6.63 -27.89 -23.32
CA LYS A 182 -6.45 -29.00 -22.39
C LYS A 182 -4.99 -29.12 -21.96
N THR A 183 -4.79 -29.18 -20.65
CA THR A 183 -3.51 -29.49 -20.01
C THR A 183 -3.81 -30.33 -18.76
N HIS A 184 -2.84 -31.15 -18.37
CA HIS A 184 -2.87 -31.91 -17.12
C HIS A 184 -1.65 -31.47 -16.33
N LEU A 185 -1.86 -30.95 -15.12
CA LEU A 185 -0.74 -30.48 -14.32
C LEU A 185 0.00 -31.65 -13.70
N THR A 186 1.32 -31.63 -13.82
CA THR A 186 2.19 -32.54 -13.10
C THR A 186 2.53 -31.92 -11.75
N LEU A 187 1.96 -32.51 -10.68
CA LEU A 187 2.19 -32.05 -9.31
C LEU A 187 3.24 -32.90 -8.62
N LYS A 188 4.20 -32.25 -7.97
CA LYS A 188 5.23 -32.90 -7.15
C LYS A 188 5.05 -32.48 -5.69
N LYS A 189 5.07 -33.44 -4.78
CA LYS A 189 5.09 -33.14 -3.34
C LYS A 189 6.49 -32.67 -2.97
N GLN A 190 6.62 -31.45 -2.46
CA GLN A 190 7.89 -30.83 -2.11
C GLN A 190 7.81 -30.19 -0.72
N PRO A 191 8.95 -29.98 -0.03
CA PRO A 191 8.97 -29.25 1.24
C PRO A 191 8.33 -27.88 1.09
N THR A 192 7.56 -27.47 2.08
CA THR A 192 7.00 -26.12 2.14
C THR A 192 8.13 -25.08 2.21
N PRO A 193 8.01 -23.93 1.51
CA PRO A 193 9.02 -22.87 1.61
C PRO A 193 9.28 -22.47 3.06
N ALA A 194 10.55 -22.37 3.45
CA ALA A 194 10.94 -22.09 4.84
C ALA A 194 10.33 -20.78 5.36
N ASP A 195 10.29 -19.74 4.52
CA ASP A 195 9.67 -18.46 4.89
C ASP A 195 8.16 -18.59 5.16
N ALA A 196 7.45 -19.46 4.43
CA ALA A 196 6.03 -19.69 4.70
C ALA A 196 5.80 -20.33 6.08
N MET A 197 6.76 -21.12 6.57
CA MET A 197 6.73 -21.66 7.93
C MET A 197 7.00 -20.59 8.98
N HIS A 198 7.96 -19.70 8.72
CA HIS A 198 8.25 -18.56 9.60
C HIS A 198 7.01 -17.68 9.81
N TYR A 199 6.23 -17.44 8.75
CA TYR A 199 4.99 -16.68 8.80
C TYR A 199 3.75 -17.51 9.18
N GLY A 200 3.91 -18.69 9.77
CA GLY A 200 2.81 -19.60 10.11
C GLY A 200 1.75 -19.00 11.04
N TYR A 201 2.12 -17.98 11.84
CA TYR A 201 1.20 -17.26 12.74
C TYR A 201 0.10 -16.46 12.03
N PHE A 202 0.21 -16.23 10.71
CA PHE A 202 -0.89 -15.67 9.91
C PHE A 202 -2.01 -16.68 9.62
N GLN A 203 -1.75 -17.98 9.76
CA GLN A 203 -2.70 -19.03 9.44
C GLN A 203 -3.42 -19.50 10.69
N ASP A 204 -4.73 -19.69 10.60
CA ASP A 204 -5.55 -20.24 11.69
C ASP A 204 -5.40 -21.77 11.82
N TRP A 205 -4.49 -22.36 11.04
CA TRP A 205 -4.21 -23.78 10.90
C TRP A 205 -2.71 -24.01 10.76
N ASN A 206 -2.24 -25.21 11.09
CA ASN A 206 -0.82 -25.52 11.03
C ASN A 206 -0.33 -25.68 9.58
N VAL A 207 0.65 -24.86 9.17
CA VAL A 207 1.27 -24.96 7.86
C VAL A 207 1.95 -26.35 7.70
N PRO A 208 1.65 -27.15 6.67
CA PRO A 208 2.19 -28.49 6.52
C PRO A 208 3.65 -28.45 6.13
N ASP A 209 4.42 -29.46 6.50
CA ASP A 209 5.85 -29.60 6.12
C ASP A 209 6.09 -29.75 4.62
N SER A 210 5.04 -30.09 3.87
CA SER A 210 5.11 -30.25 2.41
C SER A 210 3.81 -29.88 1.72
N VAL A 211 3.94 -29.36 0.50
CA VAL A 211 2.83 -28.98 -0.37
C VAL A 211 3.00 -29.59 -1.77
N MET A 212 1.88 -29.72 -2.49
CA MET A 212 1.93 -30.05 -3.90
C MET A 212 2.33 -28.81 -4.69
N MET A 213 3.38 -28.95 -5.48
CA MET A 213 3.93 -27.89 -6.31
C MET A 213 3.80 -28.22 -7.78
N TRP A 214 3.55 -27.19 -8.57
CA TRP A 214 3.54 -27.22 -10.02
C TRP A 214 4.69 -26.39 -10.57
N GLU A 215 5.52 -27.00 -11.41
CA GLU A 215 6.67 -26.36 -12.06
C GLU A 215 6.18 -25.46 -13.21
N VAL A 216 6.18 -24.15 -12.98
CA VAL A 216 5.71 -23.15 -13.95
C VAL A 216 6.84 -22.78 -14.91
N ASN A 217 8.02 -22.51 -14.36
CA ASN A 217 9.23 -22.24 -15.12
C ASN A 217 10.28 -23.33 -14.91
N THR A 218 11.07 -23.59 -15.95
CA THR A 218 12.21 -24.53 -15.90
C THR A 218 13.46 -23.89 -15.27
N LYS A 219 13.40 -22.58 -14.96
CA LYS A 219 14.44 -21.80 -14.30
C LYS A 219 13.79 -20.85 -13.31
N GLY A 220 14.46 -20.63 -12.19
CA GLY A 220 14.09 -19.67 -11.16
C GLY A 220 15.34 -19.01 -10.58
N TYR A 221 15.17 -17.88 -9.91
CA TYR A 221 16.29 -17.12 -9.34
C TYR A 221 17.02 -17.90 -8.24
N MET A 222 16.33 -18.82 -7.55
CA MET A 222 16.94 -19.68 -6.53
C MET A 222 17.83 -20.76 -7.13
N THR A 223 17.53 -21.20 -8.36
CA THR A 223 18.25 -22.30 -9.04
C THR A 223 19.23 -21.81 -10.10
N THR A 224 19.04 -20.58 -10.61
CA THR A 224 19.83 -20.02 -11.71
C THR A 224 20.21 -18.57 -11.38
N LYS A 225 21.49 -18.35 -11.04
CA LYS A 225 22.03 -17.00 -10.76
C LYS A 225 21.77 -16.06 -11.94
N GLY A 226 21.27 -14.86 -11.65
CA GLY A 226 21.01 -13.80 -12.64
C GLY A 226 19.71 -13.97 -13.42
N PHE A 227 18.95 -15.05 -13.22
CA PHE A 227 17.59 -15.13 -13.74
C PHE A 227 16.70 -14.15 -12.99
N ASN A 228 15.82 -13.45 -13.71
CA ASN A 228 14.95 -12.45 -13.09
C ASN A 228 14.01 -13.09 -12.06
N ILE A 229 13.50 -12.25 -11.16
CA ILE A 229 12.70 -12.66 -10.01
C ILE A 229 11.22 -12.37 -10.30
N GLY A 230 10.33 -13.30 -9.98
CA GLY A 230 8.89 -13.10 -10.07
C GLY A 230 8.33 -12.27 -8.90
N MET A 231 7.06 -11.90 -9.00
CA MET A 231 6.37 -11.08 -7.99
C MET A 231 5.20 -11.83 -7.35
N VAL A 232 5.05 -11.67 -6.04
CA VAL A 232 3.80 -12.00 -5.32
C VAL A 232 3.11 -10.73 -4.80
N SER A 233 1.79 -10.78 -4.70
CA SER A 233 0.93 -9.73 -4.15
C SER A 233 0.39 -10.11 -2.76
N ARG A 234 -0.07 -9.10 -2.01
CA ARG A 234 -0.56 -9.30 -0.64
C ARG A 234 -1.86 -10.10 -0.62
N PRO A 235 -1.98 -11.13 0.23
CA PRO A 235 -3.24 -11.86 0.40
C PRO A 235 -4.23 -11.10 1.29
N TRP A 236 -3.73 -10.26 2.19
CA TRP A 236 -4.55 -9.56 3.19
C TRP A 236 -5.44 -8.49 2.57
N GLY A 237 -6.76 -8.70 2.66
CA GLY A 237 -7.76 -7.87 1.98
C GLY A 237 -7.87 -8.11 0.47
N TYR A 238 -7.13 -9.07 -0.11
CA TYR A 238 -7.22 -9.36 -1.55
C TYR A 238 -8.64 -9.75 -1.96
N MET A 239 -9.27 -10.62 -1.16
CA MET A 239 -10.59 -11.19 -1.39
C MET A 239 -11.75 -10.44 -0.68
N ASP A 240 -11.49 -9.27 -0.08
CA ASP A 240 -12.50 -8.51 0.67
C ASP A 240 -13.51 -7.74 -0.20
N SER A 241 -13.48 -7.95 -1.52
CA SER A 241 -14.40 -7.32 -2.46
C SER A 241 -14.83 -8.28 -3.56
N PRO A 242 -15.98 -8.04 -4.21
CA PRO A 242 -16.39 -8.76 -5.40
C PRO A 242 -15.31 -8.75 -6.49
N ASP A 243 -15.42 -9.70 -7.42
CA ASP A 243 -14.55 -9.80 -8.59
C ASP A 243 -13.05 -9.93 -8.29
N CYS A 244 -12.71 -10.47 -7.12
CA CYS A 244 -11.36 -10.86 -6.73
C CYS A 244 -11.22 -12.38 -6.67
N GLU A 245 -10.09 -12.92 -7.12
CA GLU A 245 -9.76 -14.34 -7.06
C GLU A 245 -8.27 -14.54 -6.75
N ALA A 246 -7.95 -15.08 -5.58
CA ALA A 246 -6.63 -15.63 -5.28
C ALA A 246 -6.59 -17.08 -5.80
N ILE A 247 -5.80 -17.34 -6.83
CA ILE A 247 -5.87 -18.60 -7.59
C ILE A 247 -4.71 -19.52 -7.23
N SER A 248 -3.54 -18.96 -6.96
CA SER A 248 -2.33 -19.71 -6.61
C SER A 248 -1.41 -18.85 -5.77
N SER A 249 -0.68 -19.51 -4.88
CA SER A 249 0.58 -19.03 -4.33
C SER A 249 1.76 -19.62 -5.10
N GLY A 250 2.97 -19.42 -4.59
CA GLY A 250 4.18 -20.01 -5.15
C GLY A 250 5.36 -19.85 -4.22
N VAL A 251 6.42 -20.59 -4.53
CA VAL A 251 7.65 -20.61 -3.73
C VAL A 251 8.22 -19.20 -3.65
N CYS A 252 8.12 -18.58 -2.48
CA CYS A 252 8.51 -17.21 -2.24
C CYS A 252 8.82 -16.96 -0.75
N ALA A 253 9.41 -15.80 -0.45
CA ALA A 253 9.84 -15.42 0.90
C ALA A 253 8.70 -14.79 1.75
N LYS A 254 7.46 -15.27 1.58
CA LYS A 254 6.25 -14.70 2.19
C LYS A 254 5.31 -15.80 2.68
N THR A 255 4.15 -15.40 3.23
CA THR A 255 3.12 -16.32 3.73
C THR A 255 2.71 -17.35 2.67
N ILE A 256 2.26 -18.53 3.12
CA ILE A 256 1.85 -19.67 2.27
C ILE A 256 0.74 -19.32 1.25
N ASP A 257 0.01 -18.24 1.50
CA ASP A 257 -1.12 -17.73 0.73
C ASP A 257 -0.79 -16.48 -0.10
N ALA A 258 0.47 -16.03 -0.13
CA ALA A 258 0.90 -14.90 -0.96
C ALA A 258 0.50 -15.11 -2.43
N VAL A 259 -0.08 -14.10 -3.08
CA VAL A 259 -0.78 -14.30 -4.36
C VAL A 259 0.20 -14.24 -5.52
N ALA A 260 0.46 -15.39 -6.16
CA ALA A 260 1.29 -15.50 -7.36
C ALA A 260 0.45 -15.45 -8.65
N LEU A 261 -0.72 -16.09 -8.63
CA LEU A 261 -1.73 -15.97 -9.68
C LEU A 261 -3.02 -15.43 -9.04
N GLY A 262 -3.52 -14.32 -9.56
CA GLY A 262 -4.74 -13.74 -9.03
C GLY A 262 -5.42 -12.79 -10.01
N ARG A 263 -6.74 -12.65 -9.87
CA ARG A 263 -7.55 -11.68 -10.59
C ARG A 263 -8.12 -10.65 -9.63
N HIS A 264 -8.09 -9.40 -10.05
CA HIS A 264 -8.80 -8.30 -9.42
C HIS A 264 -9.51 -7.50 -10.53
N ALA A 265 -10.83 -7.66 -10.61
CA ALA A 265 -11.68 -7.12 -11.66
C ALA A 265 -11.20 -7.51 -13.06
N ASN A 266 -10.88 -6.53 -13.90
CA ASN A 266 -10.34 -6.69 -15.25
C ASN A 266 -8.80 -6.88 -15.30
N PHE A 267 -8.13 -7.05 -14.16
CA PHE A 267 -6.68 -7.30 -14.08
C PHE A 267 -6.37 -8.70 -13.57
N PHE A 268 -5.41 -9.36 -14.22
CA PHE A 268 -4.83 -10.62 -13.76
C PHE A 268 -3.33 -10.46 -13.58
N THR A 269 -2.79 -10.92 -12.45
CA THR A 269 -1.35 -11.03 -12.23
C THR A 269 -0.87 -12.43 -12.56
N TRP A 270 0.05 -12.52 -13.53
CA TRP A 270 0.88 -13.69 -13.73
C TRP A 270 2.24 -13.39 -13.08
N GLY A 271 2.38 -13.75 -11.80
CA GLY A 271 3.54 -13.36 -11.00
C GLY A 271 4.87 -13.93 -11.49
N PHE A 272 4.83 -15.09 -12.17
CA PHE A 272 6.02 -15.78 -12.66
C PHE A 272 6.67 -15.03 -13.83
N VAL A 273 7.99 -14.82 -13.76
CA VAL A 273 8.68 -13.93 -14.70
C VAL A 273 9.11 -14.60 -16.00
N GLY A 274 9.38 -15.91 -16.00
CA GLY A 274 10.02 -16.55 -17.14
C GLY A 274 9.14 -16.58 -18.40
N SER A 275 9.74 -16.26 -19.54
CA SER A 275 9.11 -16.25 -20.86
C SER A 275 8.79 -17.67 -21.36
N PRO A 276 8.10 -17.83 -22.52
CA PRO A 276 7.84 -19.16 -23.09
C PRO A 276 9.10 -19.96 -23.44
N LEU A 277 10.28 -19.34 -23.47
CA LEU A 277 11.56 -20.05 -23.58
C LEU A 277 11.85 -20.91 -22.33
N TYR A 278 11.32 -20.50 -21.18
CA TYR A 278 11.54 -21.12 -19.88
C TYR A 278 10.25 -21.55 -19.19
N MET A 279 9.08 -21.41 -19.81
CA MET A 279 7.83 -22.00 -19.30
C MET A 279 7.79 -23.50 -19.61
N THR A 280 7.28 -24.29 -18.67
CA THR A 280 6.91 -25.68 -18.96
C THR A 280 5.79 -25.74 -20.02
N ASN A 281 5.62 -26.88 -20.68
CA ASN A 281 4.54 -27.05 -21.66
C ASN A 281 3.15 -26.85 -21.02
N GLU A 282 2.99 -27.27 -19.77
CA GLU A 282 1.76 -27.07 -19.00
C GLU A 282 1.52 -25.57 -18.76
N ALA A 283 2.55 -24.81 -18.34
CA ALA A 283 2.46 -23.38 -18.08
C ALA A 283 2.10 -22.58 -19.33
N LYS A 284 2.64 -22.95 -20.49
CA LYS A 284 2.26 -22.36 -21.80
C LYS A 284 0.76 -22.49 -22.07
N VAL A 285 0.18 -23.65 -21.78
CA VAL A 285 -1.26 -23.90 -21.97
C VAL A 285 -2.09 -23.13 -20.93
N VAL A 286 -1.70 -23.16 -19.65
CA VAL A 286 -2.40 -22.42 -18.60
C VAL A 286 -2.36 -20.91 -18.87
N PHE A 287 -1.24 -20.37 -19.32
CA PHE A 287 -1.12 -18.96 -19.71
C PHE A 287 -2.11 -18.61 -20.84
N ALA A 288 -2.22 -19.45 -21.88
CA ALA A 288 -3.23 -19.27 -22.91
C ALA A 288 -4.67 -19.37 -22.35
N ASN A 289 -4.93 -20.26 -21.40
CA ASN A 289 -6.23 -20.31 -20.74
C ASN A 289 -6.53 -19.06 -19.91
N VAL A 290 -5.53 -18.44 -19.28
CA VAL A 290 -5.68 -17.15 -18.60
C VAL A 290 -6.11 -16.07 -19.59
N VAL A 291 -5.54 -16.01 -20.79
CA VAL A 291 -5.96 -15.07 -21.84
C VAL A 291 -7.44 -15.29 -22.22
N ALA A 292 -7.84 -16.53 -22.46
CA ALA A 292 -9.24 -16.86 -22.78
C ALA A 292 -10.20 -16.59 -21.60
N TYR A 293 -9.72 -16.72 -20.37
CA TYR A 293 -10.47 -16.42 -19.16
C TYR A 293 -10.70 -14.91 -19.01
N MET A 294 -9.64 -14.12 -19.19
CA MET A 294 -9.67 -12.67 -18.99
C MET A 294 -10.51 -11.93 -20.03
N SER A 295 -10.68 -12.46 -21.23
CA SER A 295 -11.44 -11.81 -22.31
C SER A 295 -12.91 -11.47 -21.97
N LYS A 296 -13.43 -11.98 -20.85
CA LYS A 296 -14.83 -11.83 -20.41
C LYS A 296 -15.04 -10.68 -19.42
N TYR A 297 -13.96 -10.07 -18.90
CA TYR A 297 -14.02 -9.15 -17.76
C TYR A 297 -13.94 -7.66 -18.13
N ARG A 298 -14.24 -7.30 -19.38
CA ARG A 298 -14.20 -5.90 -19.82
C ARG A 298 -15.21 -5.06 -19.01
N GLY A 299 -14.73 -3.94 -18.45
CA GLY A 299 -15.58 -3.03 -17.67
C GLY A 299 -15.99 -3.54 -16.28
N THR A 300 -15.37 -4.62 -15.78
CA THR A 300 -15.57 -5.07 -14.40
C THR A 300 -15.06 -3.99 -13.44
N PRO A 301 -15.86 -3.51 -12.46
CA PRO A 301 -15.46 -2.45 -11.54
C PRO A 301 -14.28 -2.86 -10.65
N LEU A 302 -13.37 -1.92 -10.41
CA LEU A 302 -12.18 -2.11 -9.57
C LEU A 302 -12.36 -1.43 -8.21
N VAL A 303 -12.17 -2.18 -7.12
CA VAL A 303 -12.01 -1.59 -5.78
C VAL A 303 -10.59 -1.06 -5.64
N ARG A 304 -10.43 0.24 -5.35
CA ARG A 304 -9.13 0.90 -5.48
C ARG A 304 -8.34 0.78 -4.17
N LYS A 305 -7.24 0.03 -4.21
CA LYS A 305 -6.22 0.01 -3.15
C LYS A 305 -5.18 1.12 -3.39
N TYR A 306 -5.50 2.35 -3.01
CA TYR A 306 -4.56 3.48 -3.18
C TYR A 306 -3.46 3.55 -2.11
N ILE A 307 -3.68 2.94 -0.95
CA ILE A 307 -2.71 2.86 0.13
C ILE A 307 -2.03 1.47 0.06
N ASP A 308 -0.78 1.42 -0.41
CA ASP A 308 -0.03 0.17 -0.62
C ASP A 308 0.04 -0.68 0.64
N ARG A 309 0.46 -0.07 1.75
CA ARG A 309 0.66 -0.70 3.06
C ARG A 309 -0.50 -0.48 4.01
N ILE A 310 -1.72 -0.40 3.48
CA ILE A 310 -2.92 -0.29 4.32
C ILE A 310 -3.01 -1.50 5.25
N ALA A 311 -3.16 -1.25 6.54
CA ALA A 311 -3.37 -2.34 7.49
C ALA A 311 -4.79 -2.87 7.31
N THR A 312 -4.91 -4.19 7.37
CA THR A 312 -6.17 -4.94 7.41
C THR A 312 -6.27 -5.62 8.77
N ARG A 313 -7.43 -6.16 9.15
CA ARG A 313 -7.55 -6.92 10.41
C ARG A 313 -6.62 -8.14 10.45
N GLU A 314 -6.22 -8.69 9.30
CA GLU A 314 -5.22 -9.78 9.26
C GLU A 314 -3.88 -9.36 9.88
N TYR A 315 -3.51 -8.08 9.81
CA TYR A 315 -2.27 -7.59 10.42
C TYR A 315 -2.28 -7.69 11.96
N ILE A 316 -3.46 -7.80 12.59
CA ILE A 316 -3.58 -8.08 14.03
C ILE A 316 -2.85 -9.37 14.39
N LYS A 317 -2.84 -10.39 13.52
CA LYS A 317 -2.14 -11.66 13.78
C LYS A 317 -0.64 -11.46 13.97
N GLU A 318 -0.01 -10.61 13.16
CA GLU A 318 1.41 -10.26 13.30
C GLU A 318 1.67 -9.43 14.55
N VAL A 319 0.87 -8.39 14.79
CA VAL A 319 1.05 -7.54 15.98
C VAL A 319 0.88 -8.36 17.26
N LYS A 320 -0.12 -9.25 17.32
CA LYS A 320 -0.30 -10.20 18.42
C LYS A 320 0.89 -11.12 18.59
N TYR A 321 1.41 -11.67 17.49
CA TYR A 321 2.58 -12.54 17.52
C TYR A 321 3.81 -11.83 18.10
N CYS A 322 4.04 -10.59 17.67
CA CYS A 322 5.13 -9.73 18.16
C CYS A 322 5.04 -9.44 19.66
N CYS A 323 3.86 -9.55 20.28
CA CYS A 323 3.68 -9.41 21.72
C CYS A 323 3.90 -10.73 22.51
N THR A 324 4.33 -11.83 21.88
CA THR A 324 4.55 -13.12 22.58
C THR A 324 6.00 -13.27 23.05
N ARG A 325 6.21 -14.00 24.15
CA ARG A 325 7.54 -14.43 24.59
C ARG A 325 8.23 -15.29 23.53
N LYS A 326 7.45 -16.13 22.84
CA LYS A 326 7.91 -16.93 21.69
C LYS A 326 8.58 -16.07 20.62
N TYR A 327 7.95 -14.95 20.21
CA TYR A 327 8.54 -14.04 19.24
C TYR A 327 9.88 -13.47 19.72
N VAL A 328 9.95 -13.04 20.99
CA VAL A 328 11.19 -12.48 21.57
C VAL A 328 12.30 -13.54 21.61
N GLU A 329 11.98 -14.77 21.98
CA GLU A 329 12.92 -15.89 21.98
C GLU A 329 13.43 -16.23 20.57
N GLU A 330 12.53 -16.37 19.60
CA GLU A 330 12.89 -16.65 18.21
C GLU A 330 13.72 -15.51 17.60
N ARG A 331 13.38 -14.25 17.91
CA ARG A 331 14.14 -13.09 17.46
C ARG A 331 15.53 -13.08 18.06
N ALA A 332 15.68 -13.38 19.35
CA ALA A 332 16.99 -13.48 20.00
C ALA A 332 17.88 -14.56 19.36
N ILE A 333 17.30 -15.72 18.99
CA ILE A 333 18.02 -16.78 18.27
C ILE A 333 18.45 -16.29 16.88
N SER A 334 17.54 -15.67 16.13
CA SER A 334 17.82 -15.16 14.78
C SER A 334 18.87 -14.05 14.80
N ASP A 335 18.78 -13.11 15.73
CA ASP A 335 19.72 -12.00 15.87
C ASP A 335 21.10 -12.51 16.25
N LYS A 336 21.19 -13.47 17.18
CA LYS A 336 22.45 -14.11 17.52
C LYS A 336 23.12 -14.76 16.30
N ALA A 337 22.38 -15.56 15.53
CA ALA A 337 22.91 -16.22 14.34
C ALA A 337 23.35 -15.19 13.27
N PHE A 338 22.60 -14.11 13.10
CA PHE A 338 22.94 -13.02 12.19
C PHE A 338 24.24 -12.32 12.60
N TYR A 339 24.39 -11.95 13.88
CA TYR A 339 25.60 -11.29 14.37
C TYR A 339 26.83 -12.19 14.34
N GLU A 340 26.67 -13.49 14.62
CA GLU A 340 27.76 -14.47 14.48
C GLU A 340 28.28 -14.54 13.02
N GLU A 341 27.39 -14.49 12.02
CA GLU A 341 27.80 -14.45 10.62
C GLU A 341 28.47 -13.11 10.25
N LEU A 342 27.97 -11.98 10.75
CA LEU A 342 28.61 -10.68 10.51
C LEU A 342 30.02 -10.60 11.13
N LEU A 343 30.21 -11.13 12.34
CA LEU A 343 31.52 -11.23 12.98
C LEU A 343 32.49 -12.08 12.14
N LYS A 344 32.00 -13.20 11.61
CA LYS A 344 32.77 -14.08 10.73
C LYS A 344 33.18 -13.37 9.45
N ILE A 345 32.24 -12.70 8.77
CA ILE A 345 32.52 -11.90 7.56
C ILE A 345 33.56 -10.81 7.88
N GLY A 346 33.37 -10.07 8.98
CA GLY A 346 34.31 -9.03 9.39
C GLY A 346 35.72 -9.58 9.66
N LYS A 347 35.82 -10.72 10.34
CA LYS A 347 37.11 -11.39 10.61
C LYS A 347 37.80 -11.84 9.32
N GLU A 348 37.07 -12.47 8.41
CA GLU A 348 37.58 -12.90 7.11
C GLU A 348 38.03 -11.70 6.26
N ALA A 349 37.23 -10.64 6.22
CA ALA A 349 37.54 -9.39 5.52
C ALA A 349 38.81 -8.73 6.07
N ARG A 350 38.99 -8.68 7.40
CA ARG A 350 40.22 -8.14 8.02
C ARG A 350 41.45 -8.98 7.65
N ALA A 351 41.33 -10.30 7.63
CA ALA A 351 42.41 -11.19 7.22
C ALA A 351 42.80 -11.01 5.75
N LYS A 352 41.83 -10.86 4.85
CA LYS A 352 42.06 -10.56 3.43
C LYS A 352 42.73 -9.19 3.24
N LYS A 353 42.21 -8.16 3.92
CA LYS A 353 42.78 -6.80 3.91
C LYS A 353 44.23 -6.79 4.37
N ALA A 354 44.57 -7.55 5.42
CA ALA A 354 45.94 -7.69 5.93
C ALA A 354 46.90 -8.36 4.92
N LYS A 355 46.38 -9.21 4.02
CA LYS A 355 47.15 -9.85 2.94
C LYS A 355 47.23 -8.99 1.67
N GLY A 356 46.62 -7.80 1.65
CA GLY A 356 46.52 -6.96 0.46
C GLY A 356 45.55 -7.49 -0.60
N GLU A 357 44.67 -8.43 -0.25
CA GLU A 357 43.67 -8.98 -1.16
C GLU A 357 42.50 -8.00 -1.34
N GLN A 358 41.86 -8.04 -2.51
CA GLN A 358 40.65 -7.24 -2.75
C GLN A 358 39.46 -7.80 -2.00
N LEU A 359 38.75 -6.91 -1.29
CA LEU A 359 37.50 -7.22 -0.61
C LEU A 359 36.31 -7.13 -1.57
N THR A 360 35.36 -8.03 -1.41
CA THR A 360 34.01 -7.92 -1.99
C THR A 360 33.24 -6.74 -1.38
N ASN A 361 32.13 -6.33 -2.00
CA ASN A 361 31.31 -5.23 -1.47
C ASN A 361 30.75 -5.54 -0.07
N GLN A 362 30.30 -6.77 0.16
CA GLN A 362 29.80 -7.21 1.46
C GLN A 362 30.92 -7.19 2.53
N GLU A 363 32.11 -7.68 2.20
CA GLU A 363 33.26 -7.64 3.11
C GLU A 363 33.66 -6.20 3.45
N LYS A 364 33.63 -5.28 2.49
CA LYS A 364 33.88 -3.85 2.75
C LYS A 364 32.88 -3.24 3.73
N MET A 365 31.61 -3.66 3.68
CA MET A 365 30.58 -3.15 4.59
C MET A 365 30.79 -3.57 6.05
N TYR A 366 31.34 -4.77 6.27
CA TYR A 366 31.43 -5.38 7.60
C TYR A 366 32.87 -5.56 8.10
N VAL A 367 33.90 -5.09 7.38
CA VAL A 367 35.31 -5.25 7.77
C VAL A 367 35.62 -4.66 9.15
N ASP A 368 34.92 -3.59 9.54
CA ASP A 368 35.11 -2.93 10.83
C ASP A 368 34.11 -3.41 11.90
N TYR A 369 33.24 -4.37 11.57
CA TYR A 369 32.25 -4.95 12.50
C TYR A 369 32.93 -5.87 13.53
N THR A 370 32.64 -5.66 14.81
CA THR A 370 33.24 -6.32 15.98
C THR A 370 32.20 -6.67 17.03
N GLU A 371 32.61 -7.38 18.08
CA GLU A 371 31.75 -7.76 19.20
C GLU A 371 31.16 -6.53 19.93
N ASN A 372 31.83 -5.38 19.87
CA ASN A 372 31.35 -4.13 20.48
C ASN A 372 30.15 -3.53 19.74
N ASP A 373 29.92 -3.93 18.49
CA ASP A 373 28.81 -3.46 17.65
C ASP A 373 27.53 -4.30 17.85
N ILE A 374 27.61 -5.38 18.64
CA ILE A 374 26.47 -6.25 18.93
C ILE A 374 25.60 -5.61 20.01
N PRO A 375 24.32 -5.31 19.73
CA PRO A 375 23.40 -4.80 20.73
C PRO A 375 23.22 -5.79 21.88
N LYS A 376 23.02 -5.27 23.09
CA LYS A 376 22.69 -6.13 24.25
C LYS A 376 21.34 -6.82 24.00
N PRO A 377 21.23 -8.14 24.24
CA PRO A 377 19.95 -8.84 24.18
C PRO A 377 18.96 -8.20 25.15
N LYS A 378 17.72 -8.01 24.68
CA LYS A 378 16.61 -7.50 25.48
C LYS A 378 15.78 -8.67 25.98
N ASN A 379 15.33 -8.59 27.23
CA ASN A 379 14.31 -9.50 27.73
C ASN A 379 12.91 -9.10 27.21
N TYR A 380 11.91 -9.92 27.51
CA TYR A 380 10.53 -9.69 27.09
C TYR A 380 9.97 -8.33 27.57
N ALA A 381 10.17 -7.98 28.84
CA ALA A 381 9.67 -6.73 29.41
C ALA A 381 10.32 -5.51 28.76
N GLU A 382 11.64 -5.53 28.55
CA GLU A 382 12.37 -4.46 27.84
C GLU A 382 11.87 -4.29 26.40
N THR A 383 11.59 -5.41 25.71
CA THR A 383 11.09 -5.39 24.33
C THR A 383 9.67 -4.84 24.26
N MET A 384 8.80 -5.21 25.20
CA MET A 384 7.43 -4.67 25.26
C MET A 384 7.42 -3.19 25.65
N GLN A 385 8.27 -2.77 26.58
CA GLN A 385 8.41 -1.37 26.96
C GLN A 385 8.86 -0.48 25.80
N GLU A 386 9.77 -0.97 24.95
CA GLU A 386 10.27 -0.25 23.79
C GLU A 386 9.25 -0.21 22.63
N ASN A 387 8.67 -1.37 22.29
CA ASN A 387 7.84 -1.50 21.09
C ASN A 387 6.38 -1.12 21.33
N HIS A 388 5.89 -1.25 22.57
CA HIS A 388 4.50 -1.02 22.94
C HIS A 388 4.39 -0.23 24.27
N PRO A 389 5.00 0.96 24.39
CA PRO A 389 5.13 1.68 25.67
C PRO A 389 3.78 1.96 26.36
N GLU A 390 2.75 2.31 25.59
CA GLU A 390 1.41 2.60 26.13
C GLU A 390 0.68 1.36 26.67
N LEU A 391 0.87 0.21 26.02
CA LEU A 391 0.31 -1.07 26.50
C LEU A 391 1.13 -1.61 27.66
N TYR A 392 2.46 -1.44 27.64
CA TYR A 392 3.33 -1.82 28.75
C TYR A 392 3.03 -1.07 30.03
N ALA A 393 2.70 0.23 29.94
CA ALA A 393 2.26 1.01 31.10
C ALA A 393 0.99 0.44 31.76
N GLN A 394 0.15 -0.29 31.01
CA GLN A 394 -1.11 -0.88 31.49
C GLN A 394 -0.96 -2.35 31.89
N PHE A 395 -0.21 -3.13 31.12
CA PHE A 395 -0.17 -4.59 31.23
C PHE A 395 1.13 -5.10 31.86
N GLY A 396 2.19 -4.30 31.89
CA GLY A 396 3.53 -4.76 32.28
C GLY A 396 4.01 -5.87 31.35
N ASP A 397 4.55 -6.96 31.91
CA ASP A 397 5.04 -8.12 31.16
C ASP A 397 4.03 -9.28 31.06
N ASP A 398 2.74 -8.98 31.27
CA ASP A 398 1.64 -9.94 31.21
C ASP A 398 1.17 -10.20 29.77
N GLU A 399 1.82 -11.16 29.11
CA GLU A 399 1.53 -11.56 27.70
C GLU A 399 0.04 -11.79 27.44
N ALA A 400 -0.67 -12.43 28.38
CA ALA A 400 -2.08 -12.78 28.18
C ALA A 400 -2.96 -11.53 28.01
N LYS A 401 -2.63 -10.42 28.68
CA LYS A 401 -3.36 -9.14 28.53
C LYS A 401 -3.14 -8.49 27.17
N TYR A 402 -1.93 -8.59 26.60
CA TYR A 402 -1.70 -8.11 25.23
C TYR A 402 -2.56 -8.88 24.22
N LEU A 403 -2.57 -10.21 24.33
CA LEU A 403 -3.35 -11.05 23.43
C LEU A 403 -4.86 -10.77 23.56
N ALA A 404 -5.36 -10.69 24.80
CA ALA A 404 -6.75 -10.34 25.09
C ALA A 404 -7.13 -8.95 24.56
N TYR A 405 -6.26 -7.95 24.72
CA TYR A 405 -6.48 -6.60 24.19
C TYR A 405 -6.73 -6.62 22.67
N TYR A 406 -5.91 -7.35 21.92
CA TYR A 406 -6.10 -7.42 20.47
C TYR A 406 -7.36 -8.22 20.08
N ASP A 407 -7.69 -9.29 20.79
CA ASP A 407 -8.89 -10.09 20.53
C ASP A 407 -10.19 -9.33 20.82
N GLU A 408 -10.26 -8.66 21.98
CA GLU A 408 -11.43 -7.88 22.39
C GLU A 408 -11.67 -6.67 21.48
N ASN A 409 -10.61 -6.09 20.93
CA ASN A 409 -10.68 -4.91 20.07
C ASN A 409 -10.68 -5.23 18.57
N ALA A 410 -10.52 -6.50 18.18
CA ALA A 410 -10.51 -6.95 16.78
C ALA A 410 -11.66 -6.36 15.93
N PRO A 411 -12.93 -6.32 16.39
CA PRO A 411 -14.04 -5.79 15.60
C PRO A 411 -14.00 -4.27 15.37
N TYR A 412 -13.17 -3.55 16.13
CA TYR A 412 -13.12 -2.09 16.16
C TYR A 412 -11.80 -1.52 15.66
N PHE A 413 -10.79 -2.35 15.37
CA PHE A 413 -9.57 -1.85 14.74
C PHE A 413 -9.85 -1.28 13.36
N TYR A 414 -9.17 -0.21 13.03
CA TYR A 414 -9.26 0.55 11.78
C TYR A 414 -7.86 0.93 11.30
N GLY A 415 -7.57 0.68 10.03
CA GLY A 415 -6.24 0.87 9.42
C GLY A 415 -6.20 1.87 8.26
N GLY A 416 -7.26 2.64 8.04
CA GLY A 416 -7.41 3.51 6.87
C GLY A 416 -6.46 4.72 6.80
N GLN A 417 -5.44 4.78 7.66
CA GLN A 417 -4.40 5.81 7.65
C GLN A 417 -3.01 5.22 7.93
N GLY A 418 -1.98 5.81 7.31
CA GLY A 418 -0.59 5.41 7.52
C GLY A 418 -0.17 4.12 6.81
N SER A 419 0.96 3.55 7.24
CA SER A 419 1.53 2.32 6.70
C SER A 419 1.61 1.30 7.83
N TYR A 420 0.82 0.22 7.74
CA TYR A 420 0.72 -0.83 8.75
C TYR A 420 0.31 -0.32 10.15
N ASN A 421 -0.52 0.72 10.20
CA ASN A 421 -1.04 1.26 11.45
C ASN A 421 -2.48 0.78 11.67
N LEU A 422 -2.80 0.36 12.90
CA LEU A 422 -4.14 0.03 13.34
C LEU A 422 -4.48 0.86 14.58
N PHE A 423 -5.69 1.42 14.59
CA PHE A 423 -6.22 2.22 15.71
C PHE A 423 -7.58 1.67 16.12
N ILE A 424 -7.94 1.80 17.39
CA ILE A 424 -9.30 1.47 17.84
C ILE A 424 -10.24 2.59 17.39
N ASP A 425 -11.26 2.24 16.63
CA ASP A 425 -12.38 3.11 16.37
C ASP A 425 -13.27 3.24 17.62
N THR A 426 -13.08 4.33 18.35
CA THR A 426 -13.84 4.63 19.56
C THR A 426 -15.31 4.93 19.28
N ASP A 427 -15.66 5.45 18.09
CA ASP A 427 -17.06 5.72 17.71
C ASP A 427 -17.82 4.40 17.51
N ALA A 428 -17.25 3.47 16.73
CA ALA A 428 -17.82 2.14 16.51
C ALA A 428 -17.86 1.32 17.81
N LYS A 429 -16.79 1.38 18.62
CA LYS A 429 -16.71 0.70 19.91
C LYS A 429 -17.74 1.22 20.91
N THR A 430 -18.02 2.52 20.94
CA THR A 430 -19.02 3.10 21.85
C THR A 430 -20.43 2.59 21.53
N TRP A 431 -20.75 2.41 20.24
CA TRP A 431 -22.01 1.80 19.83
C TRP A 431 -22.01 0.28 19.91
N GLN A 432 -20.87 -0.36 20.17
CA GLN A 432 -20.70 -1.81 20.19
C GLN A 432 -21.14 -2.47 18.88
N ILE A 433 -20.92 -1.78 17.76
CA ILE A 433 -21.18 -2.31 16.41
C ILE A 433 -19.84 -2.40 15.67
N PRO A 434 -19.42 -3.59 15.21
CA PRO A 434 -18.20 -3.76 14.44
C PRO A 434 -18.16 -2.84 13.21
N ASN A 435 -16.98 -2.36 12.84
CA ASN A 435 -16.86 -1.39 11.76
C ASN A 435 -17.09 -1.95 10.34
N ASN A 436 -17.10 -3.28 10.17
CA ASN A 436 -17.53 -3.96 8.96
C ASN A 436 -19.01 -4.37 8.95
N ASP A 437 -19.77 -4.09 10.01
CA ASP A 437 -21.19 -4.42 10.07
C ASP A 437 -22.05 -3.26 9.52
N LYS A 438 -22.89 -3.53 8.51
CA LYS A 438 -23.77 -2.53 7.90
C LYS A 438 -24.78 -1.90 8.88
N ARG A 439 -25.01 -2.53 10.04
CA ARG A 439 -25.79 -1.94 11.15
C ARG A 439 -25.14 -0.66 11.69
N LEU A 440 -23.82 -0.49 11.54
CA LEU A 440 -23.12 0.72 11.95
C LEU A 440 -23.58 1.92 11.12
N ILE A 441 -23.69 1.73 9.81
CA ILE A 441 -24.22 2.73 8.88
C ILE A 441 -25.69 3.00 9.16
N GLU A 442 -26.50 1.96 9.36
CA GLU A 442 -27.92 2.11 9.70
C GLU A 442 -28.13 2.93 10.99
N LYS A 443 -27.34 2.62 12.03
CA LYS A 443 -27.36 3.33 13.31
C LYS A 443 -26.99 4.79 13.15
N ALA A 444 -25.95 5.10 12.38
CA ALA A 444 -25.56 6.48 12.08
C ALA A 444 -26.70 7.24 11.37
N ILE A 445 -27.34 6.64 10.38
CA ILE A 445 -28.47 7.26 9.67
C ILE A 445 -29.64 7.51 10.62
N SER A 446 -30.01 6.54 11.46
CA SER A 446 -31.06 6.72 12.46
C SER A 446 -30.74 7.85 13.43
N CYS A 447 -29.50 7.95 13.89
CA CYS A 447 -29.03 9.05 14.73
C CYS A 447 -29.19 10.43 14.06
N LEU A 448 -28.93 10.53 12.75
CA LEU A 448 -29.21 11.75 11.99
C LEU A 448 -30.72 12.04 11.85
N GLU A 449 -31.55 11.02 11.64
CA GLU A 449 -33.01 11.16 11.53
C GLU A 449 -33.67 11.61 12.85
N THR A 450 -33.15 11.14 13.99
CA THR A 450 -33.67 11.47 15.32
C THR A 450 -32.94 12.63 15.99
N ASN A 451 -31.96 13.24 15.32
CA ASN A 451 -31.13 14.33 15.84
C ASN A 451 -30.42 13.97 17.18
N THR A 452 -29.89 12.75 17.27
CA THR A 452 -29.17 12.21 18.45
C THR A 452 -27.77 11.78 18.07
N GLU A 453 -26.74 12.14 18.86
CA GLU A 453 -25.33 11.77 18.57
C GLU A 453 -24.88 12.11 17.14
N VAL A 454 -25.35 13.25 16.61
CA VAL A 454 -25.20 13.66 15.20
C VAL A 454 -23.73 13.72 14.76
N GLU A 455 -22.84 14.19 15.64
CA GLU A 455 -21.40 14.26 15.38
C GLU A 455 -20.78 12.89 15.13
N ARG A 456 -21.04 11.93 16.02
CA ARG A 456 -20.57 10.56 15.87
C ARG A 456 -21.13 9.95 14.60
N ALA A 457 -22.42 10.16 14.33
CA ALA A 457 -23.04 9.68 13.10
C ALA A 457 -22.36 10.24 11.85
N ASN A 458 -22.06 11.55 11.82
CA ASN A 458 -21.32 12.16 10.72
C ASN A 458 -19.91 11.58 10.58
N ARG A 459 -19.14 11.47 11.68
CA ARG A 459 -17.80 10.87 11.64
C ARG A 459 -17.81 9.43 11.11
N ILE A 460 -18.79 8.61 11.54
CA ILE A 460 -18.96 7.24 11.04
C ILE A 460 -19.28 7.22 9.54
N LEU A 461 -20.22 8.05 9.08
CA LEU A 461 -20.60 8.11 7.67
C LEU A 461 -19.46 8.63 6.79
N GLU A 462 -18.71 9.64 7.26
CA GLU A 462 -17.56 10.19 6.56
C GLU A 462 -16.37 9.20 6.51
N ARG A 463 -16.13 8.44 7.57
CA ARG A 463 -15.05 7.45 7.62
C ARG A 463 -15.35 6.24 6.75
N TYR A 464 -16.57 5.71 6.82
CA TYR A 464 -16.91 4.40 6.26
C TYR A 464 -17.68 4.42 4.95
N THR A 465 -17.97 5.60 4.36
CA THR A 465 -18.69 5.66 3.08
C THR A 465 -18.05 6.66 2.12
N LEU A 466 -18.22 6.42 0.82
CA LEU A 466 -17.83 7.36 -0.25
C LEU A 466 -19.04 8.18 -0.74
N CYS A 467 -19.87 8.65 0.18
CA CYS A 467 -21.11 9.40 -0.08
C CYS A 467 -21.11 10.75 0.65
N ASP A 468 -21.56 11.84 0.02
CA ASP A 468 -21.63 13.21 0.59
C ASP A 468 -23.08 13.76 0.68
N PHE A 469 -24.04 12.89 0.99
CA PHE A 469 -25.45 13.29 1.10
C PHE A 469 -25.65 14.36 2.18
N LYS A 470 -26.60 15.27 1.95
CA LYS A 470 -26.82 16.46 2.81
C LYS A 470 -27.90 16.26 3.84
N THR A 471 -28.81 15.32 3.61
CA THR A 471 -29.97 15.11 4.46
C THR A 471 -30.07 13.66 4.95
N PRO A 472 -30.64 13.43 6.14
CA PRO A 472 -30.88 12.07 6.63
C PRO A 472 -31.73 11.23 5.67
N ALA A 473 -32.69 11.85 4.96
CA ALA A 473 -33.56 11.19 3.99
C ALA A 473 -32.79 10.63 2.77
N GLU A 474 -31.79 11.37 2.26
CA GLU A 474 -30.93 10.89 1.17
C GLU A 474 -30.09 9.68 1.62
N TRP A 475 -29.50 9.76 2.82
CA TRP A 475 -28.78 8.64 3.41
C TRP A 475 -29.66 7.40 3.56
N ARG A 476 -30.87 7.56 4.11
CA ARG A 476 -31.83 6.46 4.30
C ARG A 476 -32.25 5.85 2.96
N LYS A 477 -32.52 6.69 1.96
CA LYS A 477 -32.86 6.23 0.60
C LYS A 477 -31.74 5.40 0.00
N TRP A 478 -30.50 5.88 0.08
CA TRP A 478 -29.33 5.15 -0.41
C TRP A 478 -29.16 3.81 0.30
N TYR A 479 -29.20 3.80 1.65
CA TYR A 479 -29.07 2.58 2.43
C TYR A 479 -30.14 1.56 2.07
N ASN A 480 -31.43 1.95 2.09
CA ASN A 480 -32.52 1.04 1.76
C ASN A 480 -32.45 0.50 0.32
N THR A 481 -31.93 1.28 -0.62
CA THR A 481 -31.78 0.87 -2.01
C THR A 481 -30.65 -0.15 -2.20
N TYR A 482 -29.53 0.02 -1.49
CA TYR A 482 -28.29 -0.69 -1.80
C TYR A 482 -27.77 -1.62 -0.71
N LYS A 483 -28.36 -1.66 0.51
CA LYS A 483 -27.87 -2.45 1.66
C LYS A 483 -27.67 -3.95 1.41
N ASP A 484 -28.31 -4.51 0.39
CA ASP A 484 -28.17 -5.93 0.03
C ASP A 484 -27.06 -6.17 -1.02
N LYS A 485 -26.60 -5.10 -1.66
CA LYS A 485 -25.43 -5.08 -2.57
C LYS A 485 -24.18 -4.49 -1.89
N MET A 486 -24.29 -4.01 -0.66
CA MET A 486 -23.17 -3.42 0.08
C MET A 486 -22.17 -4.49 0.53
N PHE A 487 -20.89 -4.17 0.43
CA PHE A 487 -19.79 -4.96 0.97
C PHE A 487 -18.77 -4.03 1.64
N PHE A 488 -18.02 -4.55 2.61
CA PHE A 488 -16.98 -3.82 3.31
C PHE A 488 -15.61 -4.24 2.81
N THR A 489 -14.78 -3.28 2.42
CA THR A 489 -13.41 -3.54 1.96
C THR A 489 -12.40 -2.77 2.81
N GLU A 490 -11.47 -3.49 3.42
CA GLU A 490 -10.39 -2.89 4.22
C GLU A 490 -9.29 -2.39 3.29
N SER A 491 -8.90 -3.23 2.33
CA SER A 491 -7.88 -2.90 1.33
C SER A 491 -8.31 -1.75 0.41
N GLY A 492 -9.62 -1.60 0.19
CA GLY A 492 -10.22 -0.50 -0.56
C GLY A 492 -10.38 0.81 0.23
N GLY A 493 -9.77 0.94 1.41
CA GLY A 493 -9.81 2.16 2.22
C GLY A 493 -10.70 2.10 3.46
N TRP A 494 -11.11 0.89 3.89
CA TRP A 494 -12.05 0.70 5.01
C TRP A 494 -13.41 1.34 4.76
N HIS A 495 -14.02 1.06 3.60
CA HIS A 495 -15.30 1.63 3.21
C HIS A 495 -16.36 0.55 2.96
N PHE A 496 -17.62 0.88 3.27
CA PHE A 496 -18.78 0.23 2.67
C PHE A 496 -18.96 0.76 1.24
N MET A 497 -18.79 -0.15 0.29
CA MET A 497 -18.97 0.09 -1.14
C MET A 497 -20.19 -0.69 -1.64
N VAL A 498 -20.66 -0.37 -2.84
CA VAL A 498 -21.84 -1.02 -3.43
C VAL A 498 -21.43 -1.83 -4.64
N ASN A 499 -21.83 -3.10 -4.70
CA ASN A 499 -21.66 -3.97 -5.87
C ASN A 499 -22.63 -3.60 -7.01
N ASP A 500 -22.51 -2.35 -7.48
CA ASP A 500 -23.24 -1.77 -8.59
C ASP A 500 -22.45 -0.55 -9.08
N LYS A 501 -21.94 -0.63 -10.31
CA LYS A 501 -21.07 0.43 -10.86
C LYS A 501 -21.73 1.80 -10.97
N ASN A 502 -23.08 1.84 -11.00
CA ASN A 502 -23.84 3.08 -11.14
C ASN A 502 -24.33 3.63 -9.78
N ALA A 503 -24.12 2.89 -8.69
CA ALA A 503 -24.53 3.33 -7.36
C ALA A 503 -23.60 4.42 -6.82
N PRO A 504 -24.14 5.41 -6.08
CA PRO A 504 -23.30 6.27 -5.25
C PRO A 504 -22.67 5.44 -4.11
N GLY A 505 -21.50 5.86 -3.65
CA GLY A 505 -20.71 5.11 -2.65
C GLY A 505 -19.49 4.39 -3.19
N ASN A 506 -19.13 4.62 -4.46
CA ASN A 506 -17.95 4.03 -5.12
C ASN A 506 -16.96 5.10 -5.66
N ASP A 507 -17.22 6.39 -5.42
CA ASP A 507 -16.40 7.50 -5.94
C ASP A 507 -15.35 7.95 -4.92
N TYR A 508 -14.10 7.53 -5.14
CA TYR A 508 -12.95 7.90 -4.31
C TYR A 508 -12.60 9.39 -4.33
N THR A 509 -13.15 10.20 -5.25
CA THR A 509 -12.94 11.66 -5.20
C THR A 509 -13.54 12.28 -3.95
N VAL A 510 -14.55 11.64 -3.35
CA VAL A 510 -15.14 12.05 -2.06
C VAL A 510 -14.09 11.97 -0.94
N ALA A 511 -13.43 10.82 -0.79
CA ALA A 511 -12.36 10.65 0.21
C ALA A 511 -11.20 11.63 -0.02
N LYS A 512 -10.76 11.81 -1.28
CA LYS A 512 -9.70 12.77 -1.62
C LYS A 512 -10.06 14.22 -1.25
N LYS A 513 -11.31 14.63 -1.43
CA LYS A 513 -11.79 15.97 -1.04
C LYS A 513 -11.77 16.15 0.48
N ARG A 514 -12.16 15.11 1.24
CA ARG A 514 -12.12 15.11 2.71
C ARG A 514 -10.69 15.20 3.22
N GLU A 515 -9.79 14.36 2.72
CA GLU A 515 -8.36 14.38 3.06
C GLU A 515 -7.72 15.74 2.73
N ALA A 516 -8.04 16.33 1.57
CA ALA A 516 -7.53 17.66 1.22
C ALA A 516 -7.99 18.75 2.20
N LYS A 517 -9.25 18.66 2.67
CA LYS A 517 -9.81 19.58 3.67
C LYS A 517 -9.12 19.43 5.02
N GLU A 518 -8.91 18.19 5.49
CA GLU A 518 -8.18 17.89 6.73
C GLU A 518 -6.71 18.34 6.66
N ASN A 519 -6.02 18.05 5.57
CA ASN A 519 -4.61 18.45 5.38
C ASN A 519 -4.42 19.95 5.26
N SER A 520 -5.39 20.69 4.70
CA SER A 520 -5.33 22.15 4.64
C SER A 520 -5.39 22.82 6.01
N ALA A 521 -5.98 22.17 7.02
CA ALA A 521 -5.96 22.63 8.41
C ALA A 521 -4.61 22.32 9.11
N ASN A 522 -3.96 21.19 8.79
CA ASN A 522 -2.73 20.75 9.45
C ASN A 522 -1.40 21.33 8.86
N ASN A 523 -1.41 21.91 7.65
CA ASN A 523 -0.18 22.23 6.89
C ASN A 523 0.56 23.53 7.26
N PHE A 524 -0.07 24.50 7.94
CA PHE A 524 0.58 25.79 8.24
C PHE A 524 1.85 25.63 9.09
N MET A 525 1.77 24.83 10.16
CA MET A 525 2.86 24.68 11.13
C MET A 525 4.16 24.11 10.54
N ASN A 526 4.07 23.39 9.43
CA ASN A 526 5.23 22.78 8.78
C ASN A 526 5.83 23.66 7.68
N GLN A 527 5.01 24.45 6.97
CA GLN A 527 5.45 25.24 5.80
C GLN A 527 5.80 26.70 6.11
N ALA A 528 5.37 27.25 7.24
CA ALA A 528 5.71 28.63 7.58
C ALA A 528 7.23 28.78 7.76
N GLU A 529 7.87 29.61 6.93
CA GLU A 529 9.28 29.99 7.07
C GLU A 529 9.42 31.02 8.20
N VAL A 530 10.27 30.72 9.17
CA VAL A 530 10.66 31.63 10.24
C VAL A 530 12.18 31.78 10.23
N ASN A 531 12.66 32.99 10.42
CA ASN A 531 14.08 33.34 10.43
C ASN A 531 14.30 34.54 11.36
N HIS A 532 15.54 34.98 11.55
CA HIS A 532 15.84 36.09 12.49
C HIS A 532 15.13 37.41 12.13
N ASP A 533 14.86 37.67 10.85
CA ASP A 533 14.14 38.88 10.42
C ASP A 533 12.63 38.77 10.66
N ASN A 534 12.08 37.55 10.56
CA ASN A 534 10.68 37.23 10.79
C ASN A 534 10.57 35.97 11.68
N PRO A 535 10.82 36.11 13.00
CA PRO A 535 10.94 34.95 13.89
C PRO A 535 9.59 34.35 14.30
N LEU A 536 8.48 34.97 13.90
CA LEU A 536 7.12 34.58 14.24
C LEU A 536 6.24 34.53 13.00
N ALA A 537 5.61 33.38 12.77
CA ALA A 537 4.57 33.21 11.78
C ALA A 537 3.26 32.82 12.46
N ILE A 538 2.16 33.48 12.06
CA ILE A 538 0.82 33.22 12.60
C ILE A 538 -0.18 32.97 11.47
N ASN A 539 -1.00 31.95 11.64
CA ASN A 539 -2.19 31.68 10.84
C ASN A 539 -3.43 31.66 11.73
N ALA A 540 -4.57 32.02 11.15
CA ALA A 540 -5.87 31.87 11.78
C ALA A 540 -6.80 31.09 10.84
N HIS A 541 -7.55 30.14 11.38
CA HIS A 541 -8.55 29.38 10.63
C HIS A 541 -9.75 29.05 11.50
N ILE A 542 -10.85 28.64 10.86
CA ILE A 542 -12.08 28.25 11.56
C ILE A 542 -12.13 26.74 11.63
N GLU A 543 -12.30 26.22 12.84
CA GLU A 543 -12.57 24.82 13.09
C GLU A 543 -14.02 24.68 13.56
N LYS A 544 -14.78 23.81 12.92
CA LYS A 544 -16.15 23.54 13.36
C LYS A 544 -16.08 22.56 14.52
N LEU A 545 -16.69 22.93 15.64
CA LEU A 545 -16.74 22.07 16.81
C LEU A 545 -17.81 21.02 16.65
N ASP A 546 -17.50 19.83 17.16
CA ASP A 546 -18.39 18.69 17.16
C ASP A 546 -19.75 19.10 17.75
N TRP A 547 -19.79 19.60 18.99
CA TRP A 547 -21.01 19.92 19.77
C TRP A 547 -21.87 21.10 19.24
N GLY A 548 -21.58 21.60 18.04
CA GLY A 548 -22.28 22.73 17.44
C GLY A 548 -21.71 24.07 17.90
N GLY A 549 -20.86 24.67 17.06
CA GLY A 549 -20.16 25.91 17.33
C GLY A 549 -18.92 26.00 16.45
N PHE A 550 -18.14 27.07 16.62
CA PHE A 550 -16.89 27.26 15.88
C PHE A 550 -15.79 27.65 16.85
N ASP A 551 -14.58 27.16 16.61
CA ASP A 551 -13.36 27.73 17.16
C ASP A 551 -12.69 28.59 16.08
N ILE A 552 -12.23 29.76 16.50
CA ILE A 552 -11.20 30.50 15.78
C ILE A 552 -9.86 29.99 16.31
N VAL A 553 -9.13 29.27 15.47
CA VAL A 553 -7.87 28.63 15.83
C VAL A 553 -6.72 29.50 15.33
N PHE A 554 -5.82 29.90 16.23
CA PHE A 554 -4.59 30.60 15.92
C PHE A 554 -3.41 29.66 16.09
N ASP A 555 -2.71 29.43 14.98
CA ASP A 555 -1.50 28.64 14.94
C ASP A 555 -0.28 29.57 14.91
N LEU A 556 0.57 29.46 15.92
CA LEU A 556 1.81 30.20 16.05
C LEU A 556 3.00 29.26 15.84
N LYS A 557 3.92 29.68 14.98
CA LYS A 557 5.23 29.04 14.81
C LYS A 557 6.31 30.08 15.10
N LEU A 558 7.17 29.78 16.05
CA LEU A 558 8.33 30.59 16.41
C LEU A 558 9.62 29.91 15.94
N MET A 559 10.62 30.72 15.58
CA MET A 559 11.98 30.25 15.38
C MET A 559 12.57 29.75 16.70
N ASP A 560 13.39 28.70 16.66
CA ASP A 560 14.06 28.17 17.86
C ASP A 560 14.88 29.27 18.56
N GLY A 561 14.70 29.38 19.88
CA GLY A 561 15.31 30.42 20.70
C GLY A 561 14.52 31.73 20.81
N TYR A 562 13.43 31.89 20.04
CA TYR A 562 12.50 33.01 20.16
C TYR A 562 11.23 32.63 20.94
N HIS A 563 10.63 33.65 21.58
CA HIS A 563 9.42 33.53 22.37
C HIS A 563 8.49 34.73 22.23
N VAL A 564 7.20 34.52 22.51
CA VAL A 564 6.19 35.57 22.70
C VAL A 564 5.63 35.53 24.10
N TYR A 565 5.27 36.68 24.66
CA TYR A 565 4.79 36.79 26.03
C TYR A 565 3.28 36.58 26.13
N ARG A 566 2.82 35.69 27.02
CA ARG A 566 1.40 35.51 27.32
C ARG A 566 0.94 36.41 28.47
N THR A 567 1.74 36.47 29.54
CA THR A 567 1.59 37.39 30.67
C THR A 567 2.92 38.08 30.91
N VAL A 568 2.87 39.33 31.34
CA VAL A 568 4.05 40.15 31.65
C VAL A 568 3.80 40.77 33.02
N ASP A 569 4.76 40.61 33.93
CA ASP A 569 4.74 41.24 35.25
C ASP A 569 4.83 42.77 35.13
N GLU A 570 4.27 43.52 36.08
CA GLU A 570 4.28 45.00 36.05
C GLU A 570 5.69 45.60 36.01
N SER A 571 6.70 44.86 36.47
CA SER A 571 8.10 45.30 36.46
C SER A 571 8.84 45.05 35.14
N ASP A 572 8.24 44.30 34.21
CA ASP A 572 8.86 43.93 32.94
C ASP A 572 8.34 44.80 31.76
N PRO A 573 9.21 45.27 30.85
CA PRO A 573 8.85 46.24 29.81
C PRO A 573 8.29 45.60 28.52
N TYR A 574 7.89 44.33 28.54
CA TYR A 574 7.52 43.56 27.36
C TYR A 574 6.03 43.72 27.00
N ILE A 575 5.70 43.53 25.72
CA ILE A 575 4.30 43.61 25.26
C ILE A 575 3.67 42.20 25.25
N PRO A 576 2.63 41.94 26.07
CA PRO A 576 1.93 40.67 26.06
C PRO A 576 1.10 40.50 24.78
N MET A 577 0.94 39.25 24.37
CA MET A 577 0.06 38.88 23.27
C MET A 577 -1.39 39.21 23.59
N LYS A 578 -2.05 39.86 22.63
CA LYS A 578 -3.45 40.28 22.69
C LYS A 578 -4.15 39.87 21.40
N ILE A 579 -5.33 39.30 21.52
CA ILE A 579 -6.19 38.95 20.38
C ILE A 579 -7.47 39.76 20.49
N THR A 580 -7.88 40.40 19.41
CA THR A 580 -9.12 41.16 19.32
C THR A 580 -9.99 40.64 18.19
N PHE A 581 -11.30 40.77 18.34
CA PHE A 581 -12.28 40.22 17.40
C PHE A 581 -13.30 41.29 17.02
N SER A 582 -13.65 41.34 15.75
CA SER A 582 -14.81 42.04 15.22
C SER A 582 -15.74 40.98 14.64
N LEU A 583 -16.83 40.74 15.37
CA LEU A 583 -17.80 39.69 15.11
C LEU A 583 -18.99 40.22 14.30
N PRO A 584 -19.65 39.37 13.48
CA PRO A 584 -20.90 39.72 12.84
C PRO A 584 -22.03 39.90 13.87
N GLU A 585 -23.11 40.57 13.47
CA GLU A 585 -24.23 40.89 14.37
C GLU A 585 -24.80 39.62 15.04
N GLY A 586 -24.95 39.69 16.36
CA GLY A 586 -25.49 38.60 17.18
C GLY A 586 -24.54 37.43 17.46
N ALA A 587 -23.29 37.46 16.97
CA ALA A 587 -22.28 36.48 17.35
C ALA A 587 -21.66 36.80 18.72
N VAL A 588 -21.28 35.76 19.45
CA VAL A 588 -20.78 35.85 20.83
C VAL A 588 -19.49 35.03 20.98
N LEU A 589 -18.46 35.63 21.58
CA LEU A 589 -17.25 34.89 21.98
C LEU A 589 -17.55 34.03 23.21
N GLY A 590 -17.15 32.76 23.16
CA GLY A 590 -17.13 31.86 24.30
C GLY A 590 -15.77 31.86 25.00
N ASP A 591 -15.47 30.77 25.69
CA ASP A 591 -14.20 30.59 26.37
C ASP A 591 -13.03 30.50 25.38
N ALA A 592 -11.89 31.03 25.82
CA ALA A 592 -10.63 30.91 25.11
C ALA A 592 -9.77 29.82 25.78
N TYR A 593 -9.27 28.89 24.98
CA TYR A 593 -8.32 27.89 25.42
C TYR A 593 -6.91 28.30 25.01
N TYR A 594 -6.08 28.52 26.04
CA TYR A 594 -4.66 28.78 25.89
C TYR A 594 -3.88 27.54 26.36
N PRO A 595 -2.83 27.12 25.63
CA PRO A 595 -1.97 26.04 26.08
C PRO A 595 -1.16 26.46 27.32
N VAL A 596 -0.59 25.49 28.00
CA VAL A 596 0.24 25.74 29.19
C VAL A 596 1.44 26.59 28.82
N THR A 597 1.68 27.66 29.57
CA THR A 597 2.81 28.58 29.35
C THR A 597 4.06 28.11 30.09
N LYS A 598 5.23 28.62 29.66
CA LYS A 598 6.49 28.48 30.40
C LYS A 598 6.80 29.76 31.19
N PRO A 599 7.41 29.67 32.39
CA PRO A 599 7.86 30.85 33.11
C PRO A 599 9.05 31.50 32.39
N PHE A 600 9.16 32.83 32.45
CA PHE A 600 10.25 33.60 31.88
C PHE A 600 11.11 34.21 32.98
N VAL A 601 12.22 33.55 33.34
CA VAL A 601 13.30 33.93 34.30
C VAL A 601 12.85 34.40 35.70
N LYS A 602 11.91 35.33 35.82
CA LYS A 602 11.27 35.83 37.04
C LYS A 602 9.82 35.32 37.16
N ASP A 603 9.31 35.33 38.38
CA ASP A 603 7.91 35.02 38.67
C ASP A 603 6.97 36.10 38.07
N GLY A 604 5.89 35.67 37.42
CA GLY A 604 4.83 36.54 36.89
C GLY A 604 4.80 36.69 35.36
N THR A 605 5.96 36.66 34.70
CA THR A 605 6.06 36.71 33.23
C THR A 605 6.08 35.30 32.63
N THR A 606 5.23 35.05 31.64
CA THR A 606 5.12 33.72 30.99
C THR A 606 5.15 33.81 29.48
N ILE A 607 5.69 32.77 28.84
CA ILE A 607 6.00 32.77 27.41
C ILE A 607 5.50 31.50 26.68
N TYR A 608 5.40 31.63 25.36
CA TYR A 608 5.32 30.53 24.41
C TYR A 608 6.54 30.49 23.52
N GLU A 609 6.99 29.28 23.17
CA GLU A 609 8.09 28.99 22.26
C GLU A 609 7.72 27.83 21.33
N GLY A 610 8.43 27.67 20.21
CA GLY A 610 8.18 26.60 19.25
C GLY A 610 6.82 26.70 18.55
N LYS A 611 6.06 25.61 18.50
CA LYS A 611 4.72 25.54 17.88
C LYS A 611 3.64 25.60 18.95
N THR A 612 2.70 26.51 18.82
CA THR A 612 1.64 26.77 19.81
C THR A 612 0.31 27.01 19.11
N THR A 613 -0.78 26.41 19.60
CA THR A 613 -2.13 26.60 19.06
C THR A 613 -3.05 27.14 20.15
N ILE A 614 -3.76 28.24 19.84
CA ILE A 614 -4.72 28.91 20.70
C ILE A 614 -6.10 28.79 20.07
N ARG A 615 -7.13 28.57 20.88
CA ARG A 615 -8.51 28.41 20.40
C ARG A 615 -9.41 29.42 21.07
N GLN A 616 -10.18 30.17 20.28
CA GLN A 616 -11.23 31.05 20.78
C GLN A 616 -12.57 30.51 20.31
N ASN A 617 -13.42 30.08 21.24
CA ASN A 617 -14.77 29.68 20.89
C ASN A 617 -15.59 30.87 20.39
N VAL A 618 -16.40 30.66 19.36
CA VAL A 618 -17.35 31.63 18.83
C VAL A 618 -18.67 30.95 18.48
N LYS A 619 -19.76 31.56 18.93
CA LYS A 619 -21.11 31.19 18.56
C LYS A 619 -21.62 32.15 17.51
N LEU A 620 -22.01 31.62 16.35
CA LEU A 620 -22.57 32.39 15.24
C LEU A 620 -24.08 32.19 15.18
N GLN A 621 -24.82 33.28 14.96
CA GLN A 621 -26.28 33.25 14.92
C GLN A 621 -26.82 32.78 13.55
N ALA A 622 -26.11 33.09 12.47
CA ALA A 622 -26.46 32.71 11.12
C ALA A 622 -25.19 32.47 10.27
N LEU A 623 -25.35 31.69 9.21
CA LEU A 623 -24.34 31.45 8.18
C LEU A 623 -24.89 31.88 6.81
N PRO A 624 -24.05 32.34 5.87
CA PRO A 624 -22.61 32.54 6.02
C PRO A 624 -22.29 33.74 6.92
N ALA A 625 -21.08 33.74 7.49
CA ALA A 625 -20.62 34.76 8.41
C ALA A 625 -19.15 35.09 8.19
N THR A 626 -18.81 36.37 8.28
CA THR A 626 -17.43 36.85 8.20
C THR A 626 -16.97 37.27 9.58
N ILE A 627 -15.86 36.69 10.05
CA ILE A 627 -15.22 37.07 11.31
C ILE A 627 -13.92 37.79 10.98
N LYS A 628 -13.67 38.94 11.61
CA LYS A 628 -12.36 39.59 11.57
C LYS A 628 -11.68 39.47 12.91
N CYS A 629 -10.40 39.12 12.93
CA CYS A 629 -9.61 39.09 14.15
C CYS A 629 -8.23 39.67 13.91
N ASN A 630 -7.67 40.26 14.95
CA ASN A 630 -6.32 40.83 14.96
C ASN A 630 -5.54 40.23 16.13
N ILE A 631 -4.28 39.89 15.89
CA ILE A 631 -3.34 39.47 16.92
C ILE A 631 -2.19 40.46 17.00
N GLU A 632 -1.92 40.94 18.20
CA GLU A 632 -0.81 41.84 18.54
C GLU A 632 0.10 41.13 19.54
N CYS A 633 1.42 41.18 19.34
CA CYS A 633 2.38 40.64 20.30
C CYS A 633 3.78 41.20 20.06
N GLN A 634 4.69 40.94 20.99
CA GLN A 634 6.12 41.16 20.77
C GLN A 634 6.86 39.83 20.86
N CYS A 635 7.73 39.58 19.88
CA CYS A 635 8.58 38.41 19.80
C CYS A 635 10.02 38.80 20.15
N CYS A 636 10.66 38.06 21.05
CA CYS A 636 12.06 38.32 21.45
C CYS A 636 12.85 37.02 21.46
N ASP A 637 14.18 37.12 21.40
CA ASP A 637 15.10 36.08 21.84
C ASP A 637 15.90 36.58 23.06
N ALA A 638 17.02 35.92 23.39
CA ALA A 638 17.89 36.31 24.50
C ALA A 638 18.64 37.64 24.30
N ASN A 639 18.74 38.15 23.06
CA ASN A 639 19.59 39.28 22.68
C ASN A 639 18.81 40.46 22.08
N VAL A 640 17.66 40.21 21.45
CA VAL A 640 16.88 41.22 20.73
C VAL A 640 15.38 41.01 20.93
N CYS A 641 14.67 42.14 21.09
CA CYS A 641 13.21 42.18 20.96
C CYS A 641 12.84 42.85 19.65
N MET A 642 12.00 42.16 18.87
CA MET A 642 11.52 42.67 17.59
C MET A 642 10.52 43.82 17.82
N PRO A 643 10.31 44.69 16.81
CA PRO A 643 9.19 45.62 16.82
C PRO A 643 7.85 44.89 17.08
N PRO A 644 6.85 45.55 17.68
CA PRO A 644 5.54 44.96 17.91
C PRO A 644 4.94 44.41 16.61
N TYR A 645 4.52 43.15 16.64
CA TYR A 645 3.85 42.47 15.55
C TYR A 645 2.34 42.68 15.64
N SER A 646 1.70 42.98 14.51
CA SER A 646 0.23 43.01 14.40
C SER A 646 -0.19 42.39 13.07
N LYS A 647 -1.18 41.50 13.09
CA LYS A 647 -1.73 40.88 11.87
C LYS A 647 -3.24 40.70 11.95
N ASP A 648 -3.91 41.16 10.89
CA ASP A 648 -5.34 40.97 10.67
C ASP A 648 -5.63 39.68 9.90
N PHE A 649 -6.73 39.03 10.25
CA PHE A 649 -7.31 37.91 9.54
C PHE A 649 -8.79 38.18 9.27
N THR A 650 -9.25 37.75 8.09
CA THR A 650 -10.66 37.72 7.72
C THR A 650 -11.02 36.27 7.41
N LEU A 651 -11.95 35.71 8.18
CA LEU A 651 -12.31 34.31 8.16
C LEU A 651 -13.77 34.17 7.71
N GLU A 652 -13.98 33.42 6.63
CA GLU A 652 -15.31 33.17 6.08
C GLU A 652 -15.85 31.82 6.57
N VAL A 653 -17.00 31.85 7.22
CA VAL A 653 -17.71 30.66 7.70
C VAL A 653 -18.91 30.43 6.79
N LYS A 654 -18.98 29.24 6.19
CA LYS A 654 -20.00 28.86 5.20
C LYS A 654 -21.10 27.99 5.78
#